data_AF-A0A364LMJ1-F1
#
_entry.id   AF-A0A364LMJ1-F1
#
_cell.length_a   1.000
_cell.length_b   1.000
_cell.length_c   1.000
_cell.angle_alpha   90.00
_cell.angle_beta   90.00
_cell.angle_gamma   90.00
#
_symmetry.space_group_name_H-M   'P 1'
#
loop_
_entity.id
_entity.type
_entity.pdbx_description
1 polymer ?
#
loop_
_entity_poly.entity_id
_entity_poly.type
_entity_poly.pdbx_seq_one_letter_code
_entity_poly.pdbx_strand_id
1 'polypeptide(L)'
;MAMSSEQIHNQNCYLYLRGIAENGKLPRAIYAIFPQTLKEPLTNILQAAYNPNFAYADLYRDFFIFIDQNSKAIELIKSNLQKRLDILTARQNLRPNSGGFFDAKQSIQTGSLSDSQSEINVLKKEISELNDFIHKIYANDNHILDVTFETIKHIPANHKPGDKKKITSAIRNQLANEHPRVNTAPSPSDVDSFKSRAQDTFGREYKPQHKTSLATKRDYKYKNGLTLPVELRFGTQVQREKGLTQISPSFKLWLNNQLRRPLDSLFQSPDPAQRITHVYFNNLGRDRIDPEGRLECRMTQTLEGLEKDHDNIAVITLPADKGIFSFGDYHATNANLNYENEFERLFNIAIGNSNEAIKDFYISPEIKELLYGTNEQEIVKRLLLGSFNTMGATPDKPLSKAQRQAIWFDFNKFALPDRVISELKPLTFNFSCKDAIDRAGVSSAYYNLMKSIELGSPMSREEFERALHAAPAMVKGRGMNHHEELLWNAIDFYINSGYQQVKQDIPWLVQWRDDNCPHRRANELLLIRIPQARIDLQELKRSTKELSEQAGKLIDLVEEQARKNTSGKRLLLQAVSDTIDLLENPSPEKKQRYELLANQLEVKDPRWRAAAGIMKIIAGIFHYVFTFGSSKMFNSGVATFRTSQNASERKQIQLSMKELVRQNMEDTEQHDESSMPTELSI
;
A
#
# COMPACT_ATOMS: atom_id res chain seq x y z
N MET A 1 -14.55 10.17 20.51
CA MET A 1 -14.72 11.29 19.55
C MET A 1 -13.90 10.97 18.31
N ALA A 2 -14.43 11.25 17.11
CA ALA A 2 -13.67 11.06 15.88
C ALA A 2 -12.58 12.14 15.77
N MET A 3 -11.36 11.77 15.37
CA MET A 3 -10.30 12.74 15.08
C MET A 3 -10.49 13.34 13.68
N SER A 4 -10.29 14.66 13.57
CA SER A 4 -10.29 15.36 12.28
C SER A 4 -8.98 15.13 11.51
N SER A 5 -8.98 15.45 10.21
CA SER A 5 -7.78 15.43 9.38
C SER A 5 -6.68 16.36 9.89
N GLU A 6 -7.01 17.50 10.48
CA GLU A 6 -6.05 18.40 11.12
C GLU A 6 -5.42 17.75 12.36
N GLN A 7 -6.23 17.18 13.25
CA GLN A 7 -5.77 16.57 14.50
C GLN A 7 -4.85 15.37 14.24
N ILE A 8 -5.25 14.47 13.34
CA ILE A 8 -4.46 13.29 12.99
C ILE A 8 -3.11 13.69 12.35
N HIS A 9 -3.10 14.72 11.50
CA HIS A 9 -1.86 15.20 10.90
C HIS A 9 -0.94 15.83 11.94
N ASN A 10 -1.50 16.64 12.85
CA ASN A 10 -0.75 17.25 13.94
C ASN A 10 -0.12 16.19 14.86
N GLN A 11 -0.88 15.15 15.20
CA GLN A 11 -0.38 14.00 15.98
C GLN A 11 0.72 13.24 15.23
N ASN A 12 0.53 12.99 13.94
CA ASN A 12 1.51 12.29 13.13
C ASN A 12 2.82 13.08 12.99
N CYS A 13 2.76 14.41 12.85
CA CYS A 13 3.94 15.27 12.86
C CYS A 13 4.68 15.23 14.21
N TYR A 14 3.95 15.21 15.33
CA TYR A 14 4.55 14.99 16.66
C TYR A 14 5.30 13.65 16.73
N LEU A 15 4.67 12.55 16.31
CA LEU A 15 5.28 11.22 16.31
C LEU A 15 6.53 11.16 15.42
N TYR A 16 6.47 11.77 14.23
CA TYR A 16 7.61 11.86 13.34
C TYR A 16 8.78 12.59 14.00
N LEU A 17 8.55 13.80 14.50
CA LEU A 17 9.59 14.65 15.09
C LEU A 17 10.19 14.01 16.34
N ARG A 18 9.38 13.31 17.13
CA ARG A 18 9.85 12.52 18.28
C ARG A 18 10.73 11.35 17.85
N GLY A 19 10.37 10.65 16.77
CA GLY A 19 11.15 9.53 16.23
C GLY A 19 12.51 9.91 15.64
N ILE A 20 12.69 11.18 15.24
CA ILE A 20 13.96 11.69 14.71
C ILE A 20 15.07 11.74 15.78
N ALA A 21 14.71 11.95 17.05
CA ALA A 21 15.70 12.07 18.12
C ALA A 21 15.96 10.74 18.81
N GLU A 22 17.23 10.45 19.09
CA GLU A 22 17.62 9.24 19.83
C GLU A 22 17.63 9.53 21.33
N ASN A 23 16.98 8.68 22.13
CA ASN A 23 16.89 8.85 23.59
C ASN A 23 16.45 10.27 24.03
N GLY A 24 15.59 10.89 23.21
CA GLY A 24 15.10 12.26 23.45
C GLY A 24 16.16 13.36 23.25
N LYS A 25 17.22 13.12 22.46
CA LYS A 25 18.25 14.11 22.17
C LYS A 25 18.59 14.18 20.67
N LEU A 26 18.87 15.40 20.21
CA LEU A 26 19.43 15.66 18.89
C LEU A 26 20.95 15.62 18.94
N PRO A 27 21.65 15.21 17.86
CA PRO A 27 23.11 15.26 17.82
C PRO A 27 23.61 16.69 18.09
N ARG A 28 24.65 16.84 18.90
CA ARG A 28 25.19 18.15 19.30
C ARG A 28 25.54 19.02 18.10
N ALA A 29 26.14 18.42 17.07
CA ALA A 29 26.54 19.12 15.86
C ALA A 29 25.35 19.69 15.07
N ILE A 30 24.22 18.96 15.03
CA ILE A 30 22.98 19.44 14.41
C ILE A 30 22.33 20.51 15.28
N TYR A 31 22.24 20.27 16.58
CA TYR A 31 21.68 21.22 17.52
C TYR A 31 22.41 22.57 17.44
N ALA A 32 23.74 22.60 17.26
CA ALA A 32 24.51 23.83 17.16
C ALA A 32 24.03 24.75 16.01
N ILE A 33 23.69 24.17 14.85
CA ILE A 33 23.32 24.91 13.64
C ILE A 33 21.82 25.18 13.50
N PHE A 34 20.97 24.57 14.34
CA PHE A 34 19.55 24.86 14.31
C PHE A 34 19.25 26.34 14.67
N PRO A 35 18.32 26.99 13.98
CA PRO A 35 17.79 28.29 14.41
C PRO A 35 17.03 28.12 15.73
N GLN A 36 16.91 29.21 16.49
CA GLN A 36 16.21 29.18 17.79
C GLN A 36 14.76 28.72 17.66
N THR A 37 14.12 29.07 16.53
CA THR A 37 12.75 28.66 16.17
C THR A 37 12.57 27.15 16.06
N LEU A 38 13.63 26.37 15.84
CA LEU A 38 13.60 24.91 15.85
C LEU A 38 14.16 24.32 17.15
N LYS A 39 15.19 24.93 17.75
CA LYS A 39 15.87 24.43 18.95
C LYS A 39 14.91 24.20 20.13
N GLU A 40 14.19 25.24 20.56
CA GLU A 40 13.33 25.16 21.74
C GLU A 40 12.14 24.23 21.51
N PRO A 41 11.37 24.36 20.40
CA PRO A 41 10.22 23.48 20.18
C PRO A 41 10.59 22.01 20.06
N LEU A 42 11.66 21.69 19.33
CA LEU A 42 12.11 20.30 19.19
C LEU A 42 12.57 19.75 20.55
N THR A 43 13.32 20.51 21.34
CA THR A 43 13.75 20.07 22.68
C THR A 43 12.54 19.78 23.59
N ASN A 44 11.52 20.63 23.55
CA ASN A 44 10.31 20.46 24.35
C ASN A 44 9.52 19.21 23.95
N ILE A 45 9.42 18.90 22.64
CA ILE A 45 8.72 17.71 22.13
C ILE A 45 9.33 16.41 22.62
N LEU A 46 10.65 16.39 22.80
CA LEU A 46 11.38 15.21 23.24
C LEU A 46 11.11 14.85 24.71
N GLN A 47 10.56 15.79 25.48
CA GLN A 47 10.30 15.63 26.92
C GLN A 47 8.80 15.66 27.25
N ALA A 48 7.96 16.15 26.34
CA ALA A 48 6.54 16.38 26.59
C ALA A 48 5.63 15.30 25.96
N ALA A 49 4.50 15.05 26.64
CA ALA A 49 3.36 14.36 26.04
C ALA A 49 2.77 15.18 24.88
N TYR A 50 2.05 14.50 23.98
CA TYR A 50 1.37 15.16 22.86
C TYR A 50 0.39 16.23 23.36
N ASN A 51 0.53 17.46 22.85
CA ASN A 51 -0.39 18.57 23.11
C ASN A 51 -1.16 18.92 21.83
N PRO A 52 -2.48 18.68 21.75
CA PRO A 52 -3.26 18.93 20.54
C PRO A 52 -3.30 20.40 20.11
N ASN A 53 -3.00 21.34 21.02
CA ASN A 53 -3.00 22.78 20.75
C ASN A 53 -1.64 23.33 20.29
N PHE A 54 -0.61 22.48 20.19
CA PHE A 54 0.68 22.87 19.63
C PHE A 54 0.73 22.58 18.13
N ALA A 55 1.30 23.50 17.34
CA ALA A 55 1.38 23.40 15.89
C ALA A 55 2.56 22.53 15.41
N TYR A 56 2.45 21.21 15.60
CA TYR A 56 3.51 20.26 15.21
C TYR A 56 3.69 20.15 13.69
N ALA A 57 2.65 20.37 12.89
CA ALA A 57 2.78 20.33 11.44
C ALA A 57 3.56 21.53 10.89
N ASP A 58 3.40 22.71 11.52
CA ASP A 58 4.24 23.87 11.22
C ASP A 58 5.71 23.59 11.56
N LEU A 59 5.97 23.04 12.75
CA LEU A 59 7.32 22.68 13.16
C LEU A 59 7.96 21.61 12.25
N TYR A 60 7.18 20.61 11.82
CA TYR A 60 7.64 19.60 10.88
C TYR A 60 8.03 20.20 9.52
N ARG A 61 7.19 21.08 8.98
CA ARG A 61 7.48 21.81 7.74
C ARG A 61 8.78 22.60 7.88
N ASP A 62 8.92 23.36 8.96
CA ASP A 62 10.07 24.22 9.19
C ASP A 62 11.35 23.38 9.40
N PHE A 63 11.24 22.22 10.06
CA PHE A 63 12.32 21.23 10.14
C PHE A 63 12.78 20.77 8.75
N PHE A 64 11.88 20.34 7.87
CA PHE A 64 12.26 19.87 6.53
C PHE A 64 12.83 20.97 5.64
N ILE A 65 12.29 22.19 5.73
CA ILE A 65 12.87 23.36 5.06
C ILE A 65 14.33 23.55 5.51
N PHE A 66 14.58 23.48 6.83
CA PHE A 66 15.93 23.61 7.36
C PHE A 66 16.86 22.51 6.83
N ILE A 67 16.43 21.23 6.88
CA ILE A 67 17.27 20.11 6.43
C ILE A 67 17.63 20.25 4.94
N ASP A 68 16.67 20.57 4.08
CA ASP A 68 16.94 20.74 2.65
C ASP A 68 17.91 21.90 2.39
N GLN A 69 17.73 23.04 3.06
CA GLN A 69 18.60 24.21 2.91
C GLN A 69 20.02 23.98 3.46
N ASN A 70 20.16 23.15 4.49
CA ASN A 70 21.43 22.93 5.20
C ASN A 70 22.07 21.57 4.89
N SER A 71 21.56 20.80 3.92
CA SER A 71 22.07 19.46 3.62
C SER A 71 23.58 19.43 3.35
N LYS A 72 24.10 20.40 2.58
CA LYS A 72 25.54 20.55 2.32
C LYS A 72 26.35 20.90 3.57
N ALA A 73 25.80 21.73 4.45
CA ALA A 73 26.45 22.12 5.70
C ALA A 73 26.53 20.93 6.66
N ILE A 74 25.46 20.12 6.74
CA ILE A 74 25.42 18.88 7.53
C ILE A 74 26.45 17.88 7.01
N GLU A 75 26.55 17.71 5.69
CA GLU A 75 27.56 16.84 5.06
C GLU A 75 28.99 17.33 5.34
N LEU A 76 29.24 18.63 5.29
CA LEU A 76 30.54 19.22 5.62
C LEU A 76 30.91 18.99 7.09
N ILE A 77 29.96 19.14 8.02
CA ILE A 77 30.15 18.83 9.44
C ILE A 77 30.57 17.36 9.60
N LYS A 78 29.83 16.43 8.98
CA LYS A 78 30.17 15.00 9.00
C LYS A 78 31.57 14.74 8.46
N SER A 79 31.92 15.31 7.31
CA SER A 79 33.25 15.16 6.70
C SER A 79 34.37 15.67 7.60
N ASN A 80 34.17 16.82 8.27
CA ASN A 80 35.16 17.38 9.19
C ASN A 80 35.35 16.53 10.45
N LEU A 81 34.27 15.99 11.01
CA LEU A 81 34.34 15.05 12.14
C LEU A 81 35.11 13.78 11.74
N GLN A 82 34.83 13.22 10.56
CA GLN A 82 35.54 12.03 10.07
C GLN A 82 37.03 12.30 9.85
N LYS A 83 37.40 13.42 9.21
CA LYS A 83 38.81 13.80 9.02
C LYS A 83 39.56 13.92 10.34
N ARG A 84 38.93 14.51 11.37
CA ARG A 84 39.53 14.61 12.71
C ARG A 84 39.72 13.24 13.34
N LEU A 85 38.74 12.34 13.22
CA LEU A 85 38.84 10.97 13.69
C LEU A 85 39.99 10.21 12.99
N ASP A 86 40.12 10.35 11.67
CA ASP A 86 41.16 9.70 10.87
C ASP A 86 42.57 10.19 11.28
N ILE A 87 42.74 11.50 11.48
CA ILE A 87 44.00 12.10 11.95
C ILE A 87 44.38 11.56 13.33
N LEU A 88 43.44 11.50 14.28
CA LEU A 88 43.71 11.00 15.63
C LEU A 88 44.02 9.51 15.63
N THR A 89 43.30 8.72 14.84
CA THR A 89 43.52 7.27 14.71
C THR A 89 44.89 6.99 14.07
N ALA A 90 45.26 7.72 13.02
CA ALA A 90 46.58 7.60 12.40
C ALA A 90 47.71 7.97 13.38
N ARG A 91 47.54 9.04 14.16
CA ARG A 91 48.50 9.42 15.21
C ARG A 91 48.67 8.36 16.30
N GLN A 92 47.60 7.66 16.65
CA GLN A 92 47.64 6.56 17.61
C GLN A 92 48.43 5.37 17.04
N ASN A 93 48.21 5.02 15.76
CA ASN A 93 48.87 3.89 15.09
C ASN A 93 50.36 4.13 14.79
N LEU A 94 50.79 5.39 14.65
CA LEU A 94 52.19 5.75 14.36
C LEU A 94 53.08 5.82 15.62
N ARG A 95 52.54 5.67 16.84
CA ARG A 95 53.35 5.67 18.06
C ARG A 95 53.97 4.28 18.29
N PRO A 96 55.30 4.13 18.32
CA PRO A 96 55.94 2.83 18.43
C PRO A 96 55.59 2.16 19.76
N ASN A 97 55.30 0.86 19.72
CA ASN A 97 55.36 -0.02 20.89
C ASN A 97 56.81 -0.04 21.38
N SER A 98 57.22 0.94 22.19
CA SER A 98 58.52 0.94 22.85
C SER A 98 58.49 -0.08 24.00
N GLY A 99 58.47 -1.36 23.65
CA GLY A 99 59.01 -2.41 24.49
C GLY A 99 60.53 -2.28 24.44
N GLY A 100 61.11 -1.46 25.31
CA GLY A 100 62.56 -1.30 25.39
C GLY A 100 63.01 -0.04 26.11
N PHE A 101 63.31 -0.21 27.40
CA PHE A 101 64.12 0.63 28.29
C PHE A 101 63.54 1.95 28.85
N PHE A 102 63.44 1.92 30.19
CA PHE A 102 63.18 2.97 31.19
C PHE A 102 63.52 4.42 30.80
N ASP A 103 62.56 5.33 31.02
CA ASP A 103 62.83 6.53 31.83
C ASP A 103 61.52 7.17 32.35
N ALA A 104 61.59 7.92 33.45
CA ALA A 104 60.50 8.44 34.28
C ALA A 104 59.48 9.42 33.63
N LYS A 105 59.36 9.43 32.30
CA LYS A 105 58.36 10.20 31.51
C LYS A 105 57.04 9.47 31.25
N GLN A 106 56.91 8.21 31.69
CA GLN A 106 55.71 7.39 31.42
C GLN A 106 54.43 7.90 32.12
N SER A 107 54.52 8.59 33.27
CA SER A 107 53.32 9.12 33.95
C SER A 107 52.68 10.32 33.24
N ILE A 108 53.45 11.06 32.43
CA ILE A 108 52.95 12.17 31.60
C ILE A 108 52.37 11.64 30.27
N GLN A 109 52.89 10.52 29.76
CA GLN A 109 52.41 9.91 28.52
C GLN A 109 51.15 9.07 28.69
N THR A 110 50.91 8.46 29.87
CA THR A 110 49.66 7.74 30.16
C THR A 110 48.44 8.67 30.18
N GLY A 111 48.58 9.90 30.68
CA GLY A 111 47.51 10.92 30.60
C GLY A 111 47.18 11.33 29.16
N SER A 112 48.21 11.54 28.32
CA SER A 112 48.01 11.86 26.89
C SER A 112 47.34 10.73 26.09
N LEU A 113 47.54 9.47 26.48
CA LEU A 113 46.93 8.29 25.83
C LEU A 113 45.45 8.12 26.22
N SER A 114 45.11 8.26 27.51
CA SER A 114 43.71 8.25 27.95
C SER A 114 42.92 9.39 27.31
N ASP A 115 43.53 10.56 27.16
CA ASP A 115 42.90 11.74 26.57
C ASP A 115 42.63 11.55 25.07
N SER A 116 43.59 10.97 24.33
CA SER A 116 43.44 10.71 22.88
C SER A 116 42.40 9.62 22.59
N GLN A 117 42.37 8.55 23.38
CA GLN A 117 41.36 7.48 23.23
C GLN A 117 39.96 7.96 23.61
N SER A 118 39.86 8.79 24.66
CA SER A 118 38.61 9.46 25.05
C SER A 118 38.09 10.34 23.91
N GLU A 119 38.95 11.16 23.31
CA GLU A 119 38.59 12.01 22.17
C GLU A 119 38.14 11.20 20.94
N ILE A 120 38.86 10.12 20.60
CA ILE A 120 38.47 9.19 19.53
C ILE A 120 37.07 8.61 19.79
N ASN A 121 36.79 8.17 21.03
CA ASN A 121 35.50 7.61 21.40
C ASN A 121 34.38 8.66 21.32
N VAL A 122 34.64 9.90 21.73
CA VAL A 122 33.70 11.02 21.60
C VAL A 122 33.38 11.30 20.13
N LEU A 123 34.39 11.36 19.26
CA LEU A 123 34.18 11.59 17.83
C LEU A 123 33.43 10.44 17.15
N LYS A 124 33.79 9.18 17.45
CA LYS A 124 33.05 8.01 16.95
C LYS A 124 31.58 8.08 17.33
N LYS A 125 31.30 8.45 18.59
CA LYS A 125 29.93 8.63 19.08
C LYS A 125 29.22 9.77 18.35
N GLU A 126 29.83 10.94 18.22
CA GLU A 126 29.23 12.10 17.54
C GLU A 126 28.92 11.82 16.06
N ILE A 127 29.84 11.13 15.36
CA ILE A 127 29.63 10.67 13.98
C ILE A 127 28.49 9.65 13.91
N SER A 128 28.44 8.70 14.84
CA SER A 128 27.38 7.69 14.91
C SER A 128 26.01 8.34 15.13
N GLU A 129 25.90 9.24 16.12
CA GLU A 129 24.67 9.99 16.42
C GLU A 129 24.21 10.83 15.21
N LEU A 130 25.15 11.48 14.52
CA LEU A 130 24.86 12.25 13.30
C LEU A 130 24.38 11.33 12.16
N ASN A 131 25.03 10.19 11.95
CA ASN A 131 24.63 9.22 10.94
C ASN A 131 23.25 8.66 11.21
N ASP A 132 22.94 8.33 12.46
CA ASP A 132 21.63 7.80 12.86
C ASP A 132 20.54 8.87 12.71
N PHE A 133 20.82 10.12 13.08
CA PHE A 133 19.92 11.24 12.81
C PHE A 133 19.61 11.39 11.32
N ILE A 134 20.64 11.41 10.45
CA ILE A 134 20.44 11.51 9.01
C ILE A 134 19.63 10.31 8.50
N HIS A 135 19.95 9.10 8.94
CA HIS A 135 19.25 7.88 8.54
C HIS A 135 17.75 7.94 8.88
N LYS A 136 17.42 8.41 10.09
CA LYS A 136 16.04 8.57 10.58
C LYS A 136 15.21 9.61 9.83
N ILE A 137 15.81 10.49 9.02
CA ILE A 137 15.04 11.42 8.15
C ILE A 137 14.12 10.63 7.19
N TYR A 138 14.52 9.45 6.75
CA TYR A 138 13.70 8.60 5.87
C TYR A 138 13.34 7.25 6.48
N ALA A 139 14.24 6.65 7.26
CA ALA A 139 14.02 5.39 7.96
C ALA A 139 13.52 5.61 9.39
N ASN A 140 12.45 6.41 9.52
CA ASN A 140 11.88 6.77 10.82
C ASN A 140 10.88 5.70 11.29
N ASP A 141 11.17 5.05 12.41
CA ASP A 141 10.26 4.10 13.06
C ASP A 141 9.31 4.83 14.02
N ASN A 142 8.31 5.50 13.44
CA ASN A 142 7.41 6.42 14.14
C ASN A 142 5.99 5.88 14.37
N HIS A 143 5.69 4.66 13.90
CA HIS A 143 4.37 4.02 14.02
C HIS A 143 3.17 4.85 13.53
N ILE A 144 3.41 5.86 12.68
CA ILE A 144 2.36 6.77 12.22
C ILE A 144 1.27 6.04 11.45
N LEU A 145 1.65 5.04 10.65
CA LEU A 145 0.69 4.24 9.89
C LEU A 145 -0.21 3.41 10.81
N ASP A 146 0.33 2.90 11.93
CA ASP A 146 -0.43 2.15 12.92
C ASP A 146 -1.46 3.05 13.61
N VAL A 147 -1.01 4.19 14.15
CA VAL A 147 -1.88 5.17 14.82
C VAL A 147 -2.95 5.72 13.89
N THR A 148 -2.58 6.00 12.63
CA THR A 148 -3.52 6.47 11.62
C THR A 148 -4.57 5.40 11.33
N PHE A 149 -4.15 4.14 11.17
CA PHE A 149 -5.07 3.05 10.86
C PHE A 149 -6.03 2.77 12.00
N GLU A 150 -5.59 2.75 13.26
CA GLU A 150 -6.48 2.54 14.41
C GLU A 150 -7.65 3.52 14.44
N THR A 151 -7.43 4.75 13.95
CA THR A 151 -8.49 5.77 13.84
C THR A 151 -9.58 5.37 12.84
N ILE A 152 -9.21 4.71 11.74
CA ILE A 152 -10.10 4.41 10.61
C ILE A 152 -10.46 2.93 10.48
N LYS A 153 -9.86 2.04 11.27
CA LYS A 153 -9.90 0.57 11.16
C LYS A 153 -11.29 -0.01 11.07
N HIS A 154 -12.25 0.57 11.79
CA HIS A 154 -13.65 0.13 11.78
C HIS A 154 -14.36 0.34 10.43
N ILE A 155 -13.86 1.23 9.55
CA ILE A 155 -14.44 1.46 8.23
C ILE A 155 -14.18 0.28 7.28
N PRO A 156 -12.92 -0.07 6.94
CA PRO A 156 -12.67 -1.17 6.01
C PRO A 156 -13.08 -2.52 6.59
N ALA A 157 -12.96 -2.73 7.91
CA ALA A 157 -13.38 -3.95 8.58
C ALA A 157 -14.90 -4.23 8.45
N ASN A 158 -15.72 -3.18 8.32
CA ASN A 158 -17.17 -3.30 8.20
C ASN A 158 -17.69 -2.98 6.80
N HIS A 159 -16.80 -2.71 5.83
CA HIS A 159 -17.23 -2.40 4.48
C HIS A 159 -17.87 -3.62 3.82
N LYS A 160 -18.98 -3.38 3.12
CA LYS A 160 -19.70 -4.41 2.39
C LYS A 160 -20.06 -3.99 0.98
N PRO A 161 -20.34 -4.96 0.09
CA PRO A 161 -20.80 -4.66 -1.25
C PRO A 161 -22.16 -3.97 -1.21
N GLY A 162 -22.98 -4.08 -0.16
CA GLY A 162 -24.22 -3.32 -0.06
C GLY A 162 -24.02 -1.80 0.16
N ASP A 163 -22.84 -1.36 0.59
CA ASP A 163 -22.67 -0.03 1.16
C ASP A 163 -22.86 1.11 0.15
N LYS A 164 -23.51 2.17 0.64
CA LYS A 164 -23.77 3.41 -0.10
C LYS A 164 -22.50 4.21 -0.37
N LYS A 165 -21.55 4.22 0.57
CA LYS A 165 -20.29 4.94 0.48
C LYS A 165 -19.15 3.94 0.33
N LYS A 166 -18.25 4.19 -0.64
CA LYS A 166 -16.96 3.48 -0.72
C LYS A 166 -16.08 3.84 0.48
N ILE A 167 -15.15 2.97 0.84
CA ILE A 167 -14.15 3.19 1.90
C ILE A 167 -13.48 4.56 1.75
N THR A 168 -13.07 4.93 0.52
CA THR A 168 -12.48 6.25 0.20
C THR A 168 -13.27 7.41 0.80
N SER A 169 -14.59 7.41 0.55
CA SER A 169 -15.49 8.49 0.95
C SER A 169 -15.92 8.36 2.41
N ALA A 170 -16.03 7.15 2.95
CA ALA A 170 -16.32 6.92 4.35
C ALA A 170 -15.21 7.52 5.23
N ILE A 171 -13.94 7.21 4.93
CA ILE A 171 -12.77 7.78 5.63
C ILE A 171 -12.73 9.29 5.46
N ARG A 172 -12.97 9.81 4.24
CA ARG A 172 -13.00 11.26 4.00
C ARG A 172 -14.01 12.00 4.88
N ASN A 173 -15.19 11.41 5.07
CA ASN A 173 -16.21 12.01 5.91
C ASN A 173 -15.84 11.93 7.39
N GLN A 174 -15.23 10.83 7.84
CA GLN A 174 -14.79 10.69 9.23
C GLN A 174 -13.69 11.71 9.59
N LEU A 175 -12.75 11.94 8.67
CA LEU A 175 -11.62 12.85 8.86
C LEU A 175 -11.91 14.29 8.43
N ALA A 176 -13.17 14.68 8.28
CA ALA A 176 -13.51 16.05 7.88
C ALA A 176 -12.99 17.08 8.90
N ASN A 177 -12.59 18.25 8.43
CA ASN A 177 -12.09 19.33 9.27
C ASN A 177 -13.26 20.09 9.91
N GLU A 178 -13.74 19.60 11.06
CA GLU A 178 -14.84 20.23 11.81
C GLU A 178 -14.35 21.05 13.02
N HIS A 179 -13.04 21.04 13.30
CA HIS A 179 -12.43 21.71 14.45
C HIS A 179 -11.58 22.92 14.04
N PRO A 180 -11.35 23.88 14.97
CA PRO A 180 -10.43 24.99 14.75
C PRO A 180 -9.04 24.50 14.34
N ARG A 181 -8.42 25.19 13.37
CA ARG A 181 -7.05 24.89 12.96
C ARG A 181 -6.06 25.32 14.02
N VAL A 182 -5.07 24.47 14.25
CA VAL A 182 -3.91 24.77 15.10
C VAL A 182 -2.71 25.13 14.22
N ASN A 183 -2.59 24.50 13.05
CA ASN A 183 -1.47 24.70 12.14
C ASN A 183 -1.79 25.68 11.00
N THR A 184 -0.75 26.38 10.53
CA THR A 184 -0.77 27.10 9.24
C THR A 184 -0.48 26.16 8.06
N ALA A 185 0.27 25.08 8.30
CA ALA A 185 0.55 24.03 7.35
C ALA A 185 -0.75 23.35 6.88
N PRO A 186 -0.82 22.91 5.60
CA PRO A 186 -2.03 22.30 5.06
C PRO A 186 -2.30 20.95 5.73
N SER A 187 -3.55 20.72 6.12
CA SER A 187 -4.03 19.40 6.55
C SER A 187 -4.13 18.43 5.36
N PRO A 188 -4.19 17.12 5.59
CA PRO A 188 -4.43 16.11 4.56
C PRO A 188 -5.67 16.40 3.70
N SER A 189 -6.78 16.80 4.32
CA SER A 189 -8.00 17.21 3.61
C SER A 189 -7.78 18.45 2.72
N ASP A 190 -6.90 19.39 3.08
CA ASP A 190 -6.55 20.54 2.23
C ASP A 190 -5.76 20.12 1.00
N VAL A 191 -4.83 19.17 1.17
CA VAL A 191 -3.99 18.66 0.08
C VAL A 191 -4.82 17.88 -0.96
N ASP A 192 -5.94 17.26 -0.56
CA ASP A 192 -6.87 16.60 -1.49
C ASP A 192 -7.78 17.59 -2.24
N SER A 193 -7.80 18.86 -1.84
CA SER A 193 -8.61 19.90 -2.51
C SER A 193 -8.23 20.05 -3.99
N PHE A 194 -9.21 20.40 -4.83
CA PHE A 194 -8.98 20.60 -6.26
C PHE A 194 -7.90 21.66 -6.54
N LYS A 195 -7.93 22.76 -5.76
CA LYS A 195 -6.95 23.86 -5.87
C LYS A 195 -5.54 23.38 -5.54
N SER A 196 -5.35 22.63 -4.43
CA SER A 196 -4.03 22.10 -4.08
C SER A 196 -3.55 21.11 -5.13
N ARG A 197 -4.41 20.20 -5.63
CA ARG A 197 -4.03 19.25 -6.69
C ARG A 197 -3.62 19.94 -7.99
N ALA A 198 -4.31 21.00 -8.38
CA ALA A 198 -3.94 21.79 -9.56
C ALA A 198 -2.58 22.49 -9.35
N GLN A 199 -2.36 23.08 -8.18
CA GLN A 199 -1.08 23.70 -7.82
C GLN A 199 0.07 22.69 -7.75
N ASP A 200 -0.14 21.52 -7.16
CA ASP A 200 0.87 20.45 -7.08
C ASP A 200 1.14 19.80 -8.42
N THR A 201 0.23 19.93 -9.37
CA THR A 201 0.42 19.43 -10.73
C THR A 201 1.13 20.45 -11.60
N PHE A 202 0.65 21.69 -11.66
CA PHE A 202 1.09 22.70 -12.62
C PHE A 202 1.95 23.82 -12.02
N GLY A 203 2.06 23.88 -10.70
CA GLY A 203 2.81 24.90 -9.99
C GLY A 203 4.32 24.78 -10.15
N ARG A 204 4.98 25.92 -10.02
CA ARG A 204 6.45 26.05 -10.03
C ARG A 204 7.11 25.46 -8.78
N GLU A 205 6.35 25.30 -7.72
CA GLU A 205 6.77 24.71 -6.44
C GLU A 205 6.06 23.38 -6.22
N TYR A 206 6.82 22.34 -5.93
CA TYR A 206 6.32 21.05 -5.49
C TYR A 206 7.37 20.36 -4.63
N LYS A 207 7.12 20.26 -3.33
CA LYS A 207 8.01 19.62 -2.34
C LYS A 207 7.15 18.73 -1.43
N PRO A 208 7.00 17.42 -1.73
CA PRO A 208 6.00 16.58 -1.05
C PRO A 208 6.28 16.43 0.46
N GLN A 209 7.55 16.38 0.87
CA GLN A 209 7.95 16.27 2.28
C GLN A 209 7.70 17.55 3.09
N HIS A 210 7.38 18.68 2.45
CA HIS A 210 7.11 19.95 3.14
C HIS A 210 5.63 20.12 3.52
N LYS A 211 4.81 19.09 3.24
CA LYS A 211 3.37 19.09 3.50
C LYS A 211 3.01 17.89 4.38
N THR A 212 2.18 16.99 3.85
CA THR A 212 1.56 15.88 4.60
C THR A 212 2.24 14.54 4.35
N SER A 213 3.25 14.47 3.47
CA SER A 213 4.06 13.25 3.31
C SER A 213 5.05 13.17 4.45
N LEU A 214 4.86 12.18 5.32
CA LEU A 214 5.75 11.87 6.45
C LEU A 214 6.51 10.57 6.13
N ALA A 215 7.84 10.60 6.18
CA ALA A 215 8.63 9.39 5.98
C ALA A 215 8.41 8.40 7.15
N THR A 216 8.24 7.13 6.84
CA THR A 216 7.91 6.12 7.86
C THR A 216 8.37 4.73 7.41
N LYS A 217 8.80 3.92 8.36
CA LYS A 217 9.09 2.50 8.18
C LYS A 217 7.77 1.71 8.11
N ARG A 218 7.71 0.73 7.23
CA ARG A 218 6.59 -0.23 7.16
C ARG A 218 7.01 -1.54 7.81
N ASP A 219 6.29 -1.91 8.85
CA ASP A 219 6.50 -3.16 9.58
C ASP A 219 5.39 -4.17 9.30
N TYR A 220 5.84 -5.40 9.04
CA TYR A 220 5.00 -6.54 8.68
C TYR A 220 5.44 -7.75 9.48
N LYS A 221 4.47 -8.47 10.07
CA LYS A 221 4.76 -9.62 10.94
C LYS A 221 5.52 -10.74 10.22
N TYR A 222 5.24 -10.95 8.94
CA TYR A 222 5.90 -12.00 8.15
C TYR A 222 7.42 -11.79 8.00
N LYS A 223 7.93 -10.57 8.26
CA LYS A 223 9.38 -10.27 8.24
C LYS A 223 10.07 -10.60 9.57
N ASN A 224 9.33 -10.91 10.64
CA ASN A 224 9.90 -11.13 11.96
C ASN A 224 10.87 -12.32 11.96
N GLY A 225 12.09 -12.10 12.44
CA GLY A 225 13.14 -13.13 12.47
C GLY A 225 13.80 -13.43 11.11
N LEU A 226 13.39 -12.75 10.03
CA LEU A 226 13.99 -12.88 8.71
C LEU A 226 14.93 -11.71 8.42
N THR A 227 16.01 -11.99 7.71
CA THR A 227 16.92 -10.94 7.21
C THR A 227 16.40 -10.44 5.85
N LEU A 228 15.28 -9.72 5.88
CA LEU A 228 14.67 -9.09 4.71
C LEU A 228 14.88 -7.58 4.73
N PRO A 229 14.94 -6.91 3.58
CA PRO A 229 15.12 -5.47 3.54
C PRO A 229 13.92 -4.73 4.14
N VAL A 230 14.25 -3.57 4.73
CA VAL A 230 13.25 -2.69 5.35
C VAL A 230 12.53 -1.91 4.25
N GLU A 231 11.20 -1.94 4.28
CA GLU A 231 10.41 -1.10 3.40
C GLU A 231 10.20 0.27 4.03
N LEU A 232 10.49 1.31 3.25
CA LEU A 232 10.27 2.70 3.62
C LEU A 232 9.08 3.26 2.82
N ARG A 233 8.32 4.16 3.44
CA ARG A 233 7.28 4.94 2.77
C ARG A 233 7.65 6.41 2.79
N PHE A 234 7.79 6.98 1.60
CA PHE A 234 7.88 8.42 1.36
C PHE A 234 7.49 8.70 -0.09
N GLY A 235 6.92 9.89 -0.35
CA GLY A 235 6.57 10.34 -1.71
C GLY A 235 7.78 10.52 -2.62
N THR A 236 7.57 11.07 -3.82
CA THR A 236 8.67 11.24 -4.75
C THR A 236 9.77 12.14 -4.18
N GLN A 237 11.03 11.75 -4.40
CA GLN A 237 12.19 12.55 -3.97
C GLN A 237 12.64 13.52 -5.06
N VAL A 238 11.84 13.71 -6.09
CA VAL A 238 11.98 14.83 -7.02
C VAL A 238 11.05 15.96 -6.59
N GLN A 239 11.62 17.15 -6.57
CA GLN A 239 10.91 18.37 -6.27
C GLN A 239 11.00 19.36 -7.43
N ARG A 240 10.05 20.29 -7.45
CA ARG A 240 10.12 21.49 -8.27
C ARG A 240 10.36 22.70 -7.38
N GLU A 241 11.39 23.45 -7.70
CA GLU A 241 11.73 24.69 -7.02
C GLU A 241 11.95 25.78 -8.07
N LYS A 242 11.14 26.84 -8.01
CA LYS A 242 11.10 27.93 -9.00
C LYS A 242 10.92 27.43 -10.44
N GLY A 243 10.31 26.27 -10.63
CA GLY A 243 10.09 25.60 -11.92
C GLY A 243 11.20 24.65 -12.36
N LEU A 244 12.32 24.58 -11.62
CA LEU A 244 13.40 23.64 -11.88
C LEU A 244 13.11 22.30 -11.20
N THR A 245 13.26 21.21 -11.95
CA THR A 245 13.07 19.85 -11.44
C THR A 245 14.42 19.34 -10.93
N GLN A 246 14.47 18.90 -9.68
CA GLN A 246 15.70 18.44 -9.03
C GLN A 246 15.41 17.38 -7.98
N ILE A 247 16.43 16.59 -7.63
CA ILE A 247 16.35 15.66 -6.50
C ILE A 247 16.38 16.46 -5.19
N SER A 248 15.62 16.03 -4.19
CA SER A 248 15.61 16.61 -2.86
C SER A 248 17.02 16.56 -2.24
N PRO A 249 17.56 17.71 -1.75
CA PRO A 249 18.84 17.77 -1.07
C PRO A 249 18.92 16.84 0.15
N SER A 250 17.85 16.76 0.95
CA SER A 250 17.80 15.85 2.10
C SER A 250 17.85 14.38 1.69
N PHE A 251 17.28 14.01 0.54
CA PHE A 251 17.41 12.65 0.00
C PHE A 251 18.84 12.34 -0.44
N LYS A 252 19.52 13.28 -1.13
CA LYS A 252 20.94 13.12 -1.49
C LYS A 252 21.83 12.97 -0.24
N LEU A 253 21.59 13.79 0.78
CA LEU A 253 22.26 13.66 2.08
C LEU A 253 22.04 12.28 2.71
N TRP A 254 20.80 11.77 2.67
CA TRP A 254 20.47 10.43 3.18
C TRP A 254 21.19 9.31 2.41
N LEU A 255 21.23 9.37 1.08
CA LEU A 255 21.96 8.39 0.25
C LEU A 255 23.46 8.38 0.54
N ASN A 256 24.08 9.56 0.66
CA ASN A 256 25.49 9.68 1.05
C ASN A 256 25.76 9.12 2.45
N ASN A 257 24.74 9.08 3.31
CA ASN A 257 24.84 8.53 4.65
C ASN A 257 24.70 7.00 4.72
N GLN A 258 24.09 6.38 3.70
CA GLN A 258 23.92 4.92 3.60
C GLN A 258 25.23 4.19 3.28
N LEU A 259 26.24 4.91 2.78
CA LEU A 259 27.59 4.41 2.50
C LEU A 259 28.32 4.11 3.83
N ARG A 260 27.87 3.08 4.55
CA ARG A 260 28.41 2.63 5.85
C ARG A 260 29.67 1.76 5.72
N ARG A 261 30.06 1.41 4.50
CA ARG A 261 31.25 0.60 4.23
C ARG A 261 32.40 1.52 3.80
N PRO A 262 33.63 1.34 4.32
CA PRO A 262 34.81 1.99 3.74
C PRO A 262 34.78 1.79 2.22
N LEU A 263 35.02 2.84 1.43
CA LEU A 263 35.03 2.77 -0.05
C LEU A 263 35.77 1.50 -0.51
N ASP A 264 36.91 1.22 0.10
CA ASP A 264 37.73 0.04 -0.17
C ASP A 264 36.95 -1.29 -0.08
N SER A 265 36.06 -1.46 0.91
CA SER A 265 35.25 -2.68 1.08
C SER A 265 34.03 -2.76 0.14
N LEU A 266 33.55 -1.64 -0.41
CA LEU A 266 32.51 -1.64 -1.45
C LEU A 266 33.11 -2.00 -2.81
N PHE A 267 34.32 -1.50 -3.10
CA PHE A 267 35.05 -1.82 -4.32
C PHE A 267 35.75 -3.20 -4.28
N GLN A 268 36.00 -3.74 -3.08
CA GLN A 268 36.53 -5.10 -2.86
C GLN A 268 35.45 -6.16 -2.63
N SER A 269 34.15 -5.80 -2.58
CA SER A 269 33.09 -6.81 -2.52
C SER A 269 33.17 -7.72 -3.76
N PRO A 270 33.23 -9.05 -3.60
CA PRO A 270 33.24 -9.96 -4.73
C PRO A 270 31.93 -9.92 -5.54
N ASP A 271 30.87 -9.38 -4.93
CA ASP A 271 29.56 -9.20 -5.56
C ASP A 271 29.23 -7.70 -5.69
N PRO A 272 29.23 -7.14 -6.92
CA PRO A 272 28.88 -5.74 -7.20
C PRO A 272 27.45 -5.36 -6.77
N ALA A 273 26.52 -6.32 -6.71
CA ALA A 273 25.14 -6.07 -6.30
C ALA A 273 25.05 -5.58 -4.85
N GLN A 274 25.99 -5.98 -3.99
CA GLN A 274 26.03 -5.55 -2.58
C GLN A 274 26.36 -4.06 -2.39
N ARG A 275 26.70 -3.33 -3.45
CA ARG A 275 26.85 -1.86 -3.39
C ARG A 275 25.50 -1.16 -3.33
N ILE A 276 24.44 -1.79 -3.83
CA ILE A 276 23.09 -1.22 -3.83
C ILE A 276 22.53 -1.28 -2.40
N THR A 277 22.54 -0.15 -1.71
CA THR A 277 21.97 -0.01 -0.37
C THR A 277 20.47 0.26 -0.38
N HIS A 278 19.95 0.81 -1.49
CA HIS A 278 18.56 1.19 -1.62
C HIS A 278 17.99 0.88 -3.01
N VAL A 279 16.80 0.31 -3.07
CA VAL A 279 16.03 0.17 -4.32
C VAL A 279 14.82 1.10 -4.28
N TYR A 280 14.73 1.98 -5.28
CA TYR A 280 13.66 2.93 -5.44
C TYR A 280 12.76 2.52 -6.61
N PHE A 281 11.56 2.01 -6.31
CA PHE A 281 10.56 1.68 -7.34
C PHE A 281 9.73 2.92 -7.68
N ASN A 282 10.03 3.52 -8.83
CA ASN A 282 9.35 4.69 -9.35
C ASN A 282 8.08 4.30 -10.11
N ASN A 283 6.92 4.73 -9.58
CA ASN A 283 5.59 4.59 -10.20
C ASN A 283 5.06 5.97 -10.67
N LEU A 284 5.93 6.84 -11.16
CA LEU A 284 5.55 8.05 -11.90
C LEU A 284 5.46 7.73 -13.40
N GLY A 285 4.60 8.44 -14.15
CA GLY A 285 4.55 8.26 -15.59
C GLY A 285 5.87 8.65 -16.26
N ARG A 286 6.34 7.83 -17.19
CA ARG A 286 7.54 8.06 -18.01
C ARG A 286 7.15 8.54 -19.41
N ASP A 287 6.21 7.85 -20.04
CA ASP A 287 5.84 7.99 -21.44
C ASP A 287 4.43 8.60 -21.56
N ARG A 288 4.27 9.82 -21.03
CA ARG A 288 2.99 10.53 -21.06
C ARG A 288 3.09 11.89 -21.75
N ILE A 289 2.17 12.12 -22.68
CA ILE A 289 2.13 13.34 -23.53
C ILE A 289 1.17 14.42 -23.01
N ASP A 290 0.22 14.05 -22.13
CA ASP A 290 -0.70 15.00 -21.53
C ASP A 290 0.04 16.00 -20.60
N PRO A 291 -0.51 17.19 -20.30
CA PRO A 291 0.20 18.22 -19.55
C PRO A 291 0.73 17.78 -18.18
N GLU A 292 -0.06 17.01 -17.43
CA GLU A 292 0.38 16.42 -16.17
C GLU A 292 1.47 15.37 -16.41
N GLY A 293 1.26 14.53 -17.42
CA GLY A 293 2.18 13.50 -17.87
C GLY A 293 3.57 14.01 -18.24
N ARG A 294 3.66 15.15 -18.93
CA ARG A 294 4.95 15.78 -19.27
C ARG A 294 5.75 16.22 -18.04
N LEU A 295 5.06 16.60 -16.96
CA LEU A 295 5.71 16.95 -15.70
C LEU A 295 6.15 15.72 -14.92
N GLU A 296 5.33 14.66 -14.89
CA GLU A 296 5.75 13.36 -14.34
C GLU A 296 6.94 12.78 -15.12
N CYS A 297 6.95 12.86 -16.44
CA CYS A 297 8.05 12.41 -17.31
C CYS A 297 9.38 13.05 -16.92
N ARG A 298 9.42 14.38 -16.76
CA ARG A 298 10.63 15.09 -16.31
C ARG A 298 11.08 14.65 -14.92
N MET A 299 10.13 14.41 -14.01
CA MET A 299 10.46 13.91 -12.67
C MET A 299 11.05 12.50 -12.74
N THR A 300 10.42 11.60 -13.50
CA THR A 300 10.91 10.25 -13.75
C THR A 300 12.33 10.25 -14.30
N GLN A 301 12.59 11.04 -15.35
CA GLN A 301 13.93 11.14 -15.95
C GLN A 301 14.97 11.72 -14.99
N THR A 302 14.56 12.63 -14.10
CA THR A 302 15.45 13.18 -13.06
C THR A 302 15.80 12.11 -12.01
N LEU A 303 14.85 11.24 -11.64
CA LEU A 303 15.11 10.11 -10.74
C LEU A 303 16.08 9.12 -11.36
N GLU A 304 15.88 8.76 -12.63
CA GLU A 304 16.74 7.80 -13.33
C GLU A 304 18.17 8.31 -13.47
N GLY A 305 18.34 9.64 -13.62
CA GLY A 305 19.65 10.27 -13.61
C GLY A 305 20.39 10.20 -12.27
N LEU A 306 19.71 9.84 -11.17
CA LEU A 306 20.29 9.80 -9.83
C LEU A 306 21.40 8.76 -9.69
N GLU A 307 21.31 7.65 -10.43
CA GLU A 307 22.31 6.57 -10.42
C GLU A 307 23.69 7.03 -10.93
N LYS A 308 23.76 8.14 -11.68
CA LYS A 308 25.02 8.72 -12.15
C LYS A 308 25.80 9.41 -11.03
N ASP A 309 25.07 9.95 -10.05
CA ASP A 309 25.64 10.67 -8.90
C ASP A 309 25.79 9.75 -7.68
N HIS A 310 25.08 8.61 -7.65
CA HIS A 310 25.00 7.69 -6.52
C HIS A 310 25.01 6.24 -7.01
N ASP A 311 26.11 5.52 -6.78
CA ASP A 311 26.28 4.11 -7.17
C ASP A 311 25.61 3.11 -6.21
N ASN A 312 25.06 3.61 -5.09
CA ASN A 312 24.47 2.82 -4.03
C ASN A 312 22.93 2.74 -4.07
N ILE A 313 22.32 3.18 -5.17
CA ILE A 313 20.88 3.16 -5.41
C ILE A 313 20.57 2.53 -6.77
N ALA A 314 19.49 1.76 -6.83
CA ALA A 314 18.87 1.34 -8.08
C ALA A 314 17.48 1.99 -8.22
N VAL A 315 17.21 2.65 -9.34
CA VAL A 315 15.95 3.31 -9.67
C VAL A 315 15.24 2.50 -10.74
N ILE A 316 14.16 1.83 -10.35
CA ILE A 316 13.36 0.97 -11.23
C ILE A 316 12.06 1.70 -11.56
N THR A 317 11.90 2.17 -12.80
CA THR A 317 10.66 2.79 -13.27
C THR A 317 9.69 1.71 -13.76
N LEU A 318 8.52 1.64 -13.11
CA LEU A 318 7.47 0.67 -13.38
C LEU A 318 6.21 1.35 -13.94
N PRO A 319 5.36 0.61 -14.68
CA PRO A 319 4.19 1.19 -15.31
C PRO A 319 3.21 1.78 -14.29
N ALA A 320 2.72 2.97 -14.61
CA ALA A 320 2.00 3.82 -13.68
C ALA A 320 0.49 3.52 -13.64
N ASP A 321 -0.30 4.09 -14.55
CA ASP A 321 -1.78 3.99 -14.56
C ASP A 321 -2.43 4.18 -15.95
N LYS A 322 -1.62 4.21 -17.01
CA LYS A 322 -2.07 4.31 -18.41
C LYS A 322 -1.64 3.07 -19.20
N GLY A 323 -1.93 3.04 -20.49
CA GLY A 323 -1.69 1.87 -21.33
C GLY A 323 -2.46 0.66 -20.81
N ILE A 324 -1.73 -0.40 -20.44
CA ILE A 324 -2.31 -1.67 -19.94
C ILE A 324 -2.97 -1.52 -18.57
N PHE A 325 -2.58 -0.51 -17.78
CA PHE A 325 -3.26 -0.14 -16.53
C PHE A 325 -4.42 0.83 -16.72
N SER A 326 -4.90 1.01 -17.97
CA SER A 326 -6.10 1.81 -18.22
C SER A 326 -7.26 1.36 -17.34
N PHE A 327 -7.86 2.31 -16.64
CA PHE A 327 -8.98 2.09 -15.73
C PHE A 327 -10.16 1.35 -16.36
N GLY A 328 -10.35 1.45 -17.69
CA GLY A 328 -11.44 0.76 -18.38
C GLY A 328 -11.27 -0.76 -18.48
N ASP A 329 -10.04 -1.27 -18.39
CA ASP A 329 -9.73 -2.64 -18.81
C ASP A 329 -10.17 -3.69 -17.79
N TYR A 330 -10.17 -3.39 -16.48
CA TYR A 330 -10.68 -4.32 -15.47
C TYR A 330 -12.18 -4.64 -15.64
N HIS A 331 -12.92 -3.80 -16.38
CA HIS A 331 -14.33 -4.06 -16.69
C HIS A 331 -14.54 -4.99 -17.88
N ALA A 332 -13.52 -5.18 -18.72
CA ALA A 332 -13.66 -5.87 -20.00
C ALA A 332 -13.32 -7.36 -19.84
N THR A 333 -14.29 -8.12 -19.32
CA THR A 333 -14.23 -9.57 -19.05
C THR A 333 -14.57 -10.45 -20.26
N ASN A 334 -15.23 -9.91 -21.29
CA ASN A 334 -15.71 -10.67 -22.46
C ASN A 334 -14.80 -10.57 -23.70
N ALA A 335 -13.64 -9.90 -23.58
CA ALA A 335 -12.70 -9.83 -24.70
C ALA A 335 -12.06 -11.21 -24.92
N ASN A 336 -11.84 -11.58 -26.19
CA ASN A 336 -11.18 -12.83 -26.57
C ASN A 336 -9.78 -12.52 -27.13
N LEU A 337 -8.84 -12.17 -26.26
CA LEU A 337 -7.46 -11.91 -26.65
C LEU A 337 -6.69 -13.24 -26.78
N ASN A 338 -5.80 -13.34 -27.76
CA ASN A 338 -4.96 -14.52 -27.94
C ASN A 338 -3.82 -14.52 -26.91
N TYR A 339 -3.59 -15.69 -26.28
CA TYR A 339 -2.59 -15.87 -25.24
C TYR A 339 -1.17 -15.49 -25.69
N GLU A 340 -0.70 -16.08 -26.80
CA GLU A 340 0.68 -15.92 -27.29
C GLU A 340 0.94 -14.48 -27.71
N ASN A 341 -0.02 -13.86 -28.40
CA ASN A 341 0.08 -12.46 -28.82
C ASN A 341 0.18 -11.51 -27.62
N GLU A 342 -0.63 -11.72 -26.58
CA GLU A 342 -0.54 -10.88 -25.38
C GLU A 342 0.73 -11.18 -24.57
N PHE A 343 1.19 -12.44 -24.51
CA PHE A 343 2.48 -12.77 -23.88
C PHE A 343 3.64 -12.03 -24.57
N GLU A 344 3.76 -12.15 -25.89
CA GLU A 344 4.81 -11.47 -26.65
C GLU A 344 4.70 -9.95 -26.54
N ARG A 345 3.49 -9.41 -26.53
CA ARG A 345 3.27 -7.97 -26.33
C ARG A 345 3.77 -7.50 -24.96
N LEU A 346 3.40 -8.18 -23.87
CA LEU A 346 3.84 -7.85 -22.52
C LEU A 346 5.35 -8.03 -22.35
N PHE A 347 5.89 -9.11 -22.92
CA PHE A 347 7.33 -9.40 -22.93
C PHE A 347 8.12 -8.28 -23.63
N ASN A 348 7.69 -7.88 -24.83
CA ASN A 348 8.35 -6.80 -25.58
C ASN A 348 8.30 -5.45 -24.84
N ILE A 349 7.25 -5.18 -24.06
CA ILE A 349 7.21 -3.98 -23.20
C ILE A 349 8.26 -4.10 -22.09
N ALA A 350 8.32 -5.23 -21.38
CA ALA A 350 9.22 -5.44 -20.26
C ALA A 350 10.72 -5.37 -20.65
N ILE A 351 11.11 -5.83 -21.83
CA ILE A 351 12.51 -5.74 -22.29
C ILE A 351 12.84 -4.43 -23.03
N GLY A 352 11.84 -3.55 -23.24
CA GLY A 352 12.04 -2.26 -23.93
C GLY A 352 11.97 -2.31 -25.46
N ASN A 353 11.61 -3.45 -26.06
CA ASN A 353 11.52 -3.64 -27.53
C ASN A 353 10.15 -3.30 -28.13
N SER A 354 9.16 -2.95 -27.30
CA SER A 354 7.81 -2.64 -27.77
C SER A 354 7.76 -1.36 -28.62
N ASN A 355 6.78 -1.27 -29.53
CA ASN A 355 6.44 -0.05 -30.28
C ASN A 355 5.24 0.71 -29.69
N GLU A 356 4.75 0.28 -28.52
CA GLU A 356 3.64 0.93 -27.81
C GLU A 356 3.97 2.37 -27.42
N ALA A 357 2.97 3.25 -27.45
CA ALA A 357 3.14 4.66 -27.09
C ALA A 357 3.39 4.88 -25.59
N ILE A 358 2.90 3.98 -24.74
CA ILE A 358 3.05 4.05 -23.28
C ILE A 358 3.68 2.73 -22.82
N LYS A 359 4.96 2.79 -22.44
CA LYS A 359 5.70 1.63 -21.94
C LYS A 359 5.91 1.75 -20.44
N ASP A 360 6.17 2.96 -19.94
CA ASP A 360 6.40 3.30 -18.54
C ASP A 360 7.31 2.29 -17.82
N PHE A 361 8.32 1.77 -18.54
CA PHE A 361 9.22 0.75 -18.04
C PHE A 361 10.66 1.17 -18.32
N TYR A 362 11.47 1.25 -17.28
CA TYR A 362 12.89 1.54 -17.42
C TYR A 362 13.71 0.99 -16.26
N ILE A 363 14.81 0.32 -16.63
CA ILE A 363 15.90 -0.12 -15.76
C ILE A 363 17.17 0.26 -16.51
N SER A 364 18.13 0.91 -15.83
CA SER A 364 19.40 1.31 -16.45
C SER A 364 20.21 0.09 -16.90
N PRO A 365 21.07 0.23 -17.93
CA PRO A 365 21.94 -0.85 -18.38
C PRO A 365 22.79 -1.45 -17.25
N GLU A 366 23.31 -0.61 -16.36
CA GLU A 366 24.14 -1.01 -15.22
C GLU A 366 23.36 -1.90 -14.25
N ILE A 367 22.13 -1.52 -13.91
CA ILE A 367 21.27 -2.34 -13.04
C ILE A 367 20.77 -3.59 -13.77
N LYS A 368 20.49 -3.53 -15.08
CA LYS A 368 20.13 -4.72 -15.87
C LYS A 368 21.24 -5.77 -15.82
N GLU A 369 22.49 -5.36 -15.94
CA GLU A 369 23.64 -6.28 -15.85
C GLU A 369 23.68 -6.97 -14.47
N LEU A 370 23.44 -6.23 -13.39
CA LEU A 370 23.36 -6.81 -12.03
C LEU A 370 22.18 -7.78 -11.86
N LEU A 371 21.04 -7.50 -12.48
CA LEU A 371 19.81 -8.30 -12.32
C LEU A 371 19.79 -9.56 -13.18
N TYR A 372 20.38 -9.47 -14.37
CA TYR A 372 20.16 -10.43 -15.45
C TYR A 372 21.44 -11.00 -16.06
N GLY A 373 22.57 -10.28 -15.97
CA GLY A 373 23.74 -10.53 -16.80
C GLY A 373 23.35 -10.67 -18.27
N THR A 374 23.81 -11.75 -18.92
CA THR A 374 23.49 -12.05 -20.33
C THR A 374 22.10 -12.65 -20.56
N ASN A 375 21.32 -12.95 -19.51
CA ASN A 375 20.13 -13.80 -19.58
C ASN A 375 18.80 -13.03 -19.41
N GLU A 376 18.78 -11.72 -19.70
CA GLU A 376 17.58 -10.86 -19.52
C GLU A 376 16.32 -11.47 -20.11
N GLN A 377 16.37 -11.90 -21.38
CA GLN A 377 15.20 -12.43 -22.06
C GLN A 377 14.63 -13.69 -21.38
N GLU A 378 15.49 -14.64 -20.99
CA GLU A 378 15.07 -15.88 -20.34
C GLU A 378 14.44 -15.60 -18.97
N ILE A 379 15.11 -14.75 -18.18
CA ILE A 379 14.63 -14.40 -16.83
C ILE A 379 13.29 -13.68 -16.92
N VAL A 380 13.16 -12.68 -17.80
CA VAL A 380 11.91 -11.92 -17.97
C VAL A 380 10.78 -12.82 -18.48
N LYS A 381 11.05 -13.73 -19.44
CA LYS A 381 10.06 -14.71 -19.91
C LYS A 381 9.57 -15.60 -18.77
N ARG A 382 10.49 -16.11 -17.94
CA ARG A 382 10.14 -16.96 -16.80
C ARG A 382 9.28 -16.22 -15.78
N LEU A 383 9.65 -14.99 -15.41
CA LEU A 383 8.87 -14.16 -14.48
C LEU A 383 7.47 -13.87 -15.03
N LEU A 384 7.38 -13.48 -16.30
CA LEU A 384 6.10 -13.20 -16.95
C LEU A 384 5.23 -14.44 -17.05
N LEU A 385 5.79 -15.59 -17.44
CA LEU A 385 5.07 -16.87 -17.47
C LEU A 385 4.56 -17.25 -16.08
N GLY A 386 5.36 -16.97 -15.03
CA GLY A 386 4.92 -17.06 -13.64
C GLY A 386 3.66 -16.25 -13.37
N SER A 387 3.63 -14.97 -13.74
CA SER A 387 2.44 -14.12 -13.59
C SER A 387 1.23 -14.59 -14.40
N PHE A 388 1.43 -15.13 -15.61
CA PHE A 388 0.35 -15.75 -16.38
C PHE A 388 -0.26 -16.95 -15.62
N ASN A 389 0.59 -17.84 -15.13
CA ASN A 389 0.16 -19.03 -14.39
C ASN A 389 -0.54 -18.64 -13.07
N THR A 390 0.03 -17.71 -12.29
CA THR A 390 -0.55 -17.18 -11.05
C THR A 390 -1.95 -16.62 -11.26
N MET A 391 -2.21 -16.01 -12.43
CA MET A 391 -3.51 -15.44 -12.80
C MET A 391 -4.42 -16.38 -13.59
N GLY A 392 -4.09 -17.68 -13.61
CA GLY A 392 -4.91 -18.74 -14.23
C GLY A 392 -5.01 -18.63 -15.76
N ALA A 393 -4.06 -17.96 -16.41
CA ALA A 393 -3.99 -17.92 -17.86
C ALA A 393 -3.39 -19.22 -18.39
N THR A 394 -4.01 -19.76 -19.44
CA THR A 394 -3.61 -21.04 -20.06
C THR A 394 -3.60 -20.87 -21.59
N PRO A 395 -2.65 -21.46 -22.32
CA PRO A 395 -2.53 -21.25 -23.77
C PRO A 395 -3.76 -21.67 -24.59
N ASP A 396 -4.57 -22.60 -24.08
CA ASP A 396 -5.79 -23.11 -24.73
C ASP A 396 -7.00 -22.19 -24.56
N LYS A 397 -6.92 -21.14 -23.73
CA LYS A 397 -8.04 -20.26 -23.42
C LYS A 397 -7.76 -18.81 -23.83
N PRO A 398 -8.76 -18.11 -24.39
CA PRO A 398 -8.63 -16.69 -24.65
C PRO A 398 -8.57 -15.89 -23.35
N LEU A 399 -7.85 -14.77 -23.38
CA LEU A 399 -7.72 -13.86 -22.25
C LEU A 399 -8.69 -12.70 -22.38
N SER A 400 -9.28 -12.30 -21.25
CA SER A 400 -9.97 -11.03 -21.15
C SER A 400 -8.97 -9.87 -20.96
N LYS A 401 -9.39 -8.63 -21.26
CA LYS A 401 -8.57 -7.45 -20.94
C LYS A 401 -8.35 -7.31 -19.43
N ALA A 402 -9.35 -7.71 -18.64
CA ALA A 402 -9.25 -7.72 -17.19
C ALA A 402 -8.19 -8.72 -16.70
N GLN A 403 -8.14 -9.93 -17.28
CA GLN A 403 -7.14 -10.93 -16.94
C GLN A 403 -5.73 -10.49 -17.37
N ARG A 404 -5.57 -9.96 -18.59
CA ARG A 404 -4.30 -9.35 -19.03
C ARG A 404 -3.84 -8.26 -18.07
N GLN A 405 -4.74 -7.39 -17.61
CA GLN A 405 -4.40 -6.36 -16.65
C GLN A 405 -3.96 -6.94 -15.30
N ALA A 406 -4.61 -8.00 -14.80
CA ALA A 406 -4.20 -8.70 -13.58
C ALA A 406 -2.81 -9.32 -13.71
N ILE A 407 -2.52 -9.98 -14.84
CA ILE A 407 -1.19 -10.53 -15.17
C ILE A 407 -0.13 -9.43 -15.14
N TRP A 408 -0.40 -8.31 -15.83
CA TRP A 408 0.54 -7.19 -15.87
C TRP A 408 0.69 -6.52 -14.50
N PHE A 409 -0.37 -6.50 -13.69
CA PHE A 409 -0.33 -6.02 -12.32
C PHE A 409 0.60 -6.89 -11.47
N ASP A 410 0.44 -8.21 -11.50
CA ASP A 410 1.30 -9.14 -10.76
C ASP A 410 2.77 -9.02 -11.18
N PHE A 411 3.04 -9.04 -12.48
CA PHE A 411 4.39 -8.93 -13.00
C PHE A 411 5.10 -7.67 -12.48
N ASN A 412 4.43 -6.52 -12.54
CA ASN A 412 5.04 -5.24 -12.16
C ASN A 412 5.02 -4.95 -10.66
N LYS A 413 4.08 -5.52 -9.90
CA LYS A 413 3.92 -5.19 -8.47
C LYS A 413 4.44 -6.30 -7.56
N PHE A 414 4.74 -7.48 -8.08
CA PHE A 414 5.31 -8.59 -7.32
C PHE A 414 6.48 -9.27 -8.04
N ALA A 415 6.27 -9.97 -9.16
CA ALA A 415 7.28 -10.88 -9.71
C ALA A 415 8.62 -10.18 -10.06
N LEU A 416 8.57 -9.04 -10.76
CA LEU A 416 9.77 -8.27 -11.06
C LEU A 416 10.35 -7.56 -9.82
N PRO A 417 9.56 -6.82 -9.00
CA PRO A 417 10.09 -6.25 -7.76
C PRO A 417 10.76 -7.26 -6.84
N ASP A 418 10.19 -8.46 -6.69
CA ASP A 418 10.76 -9.53 -5.87
C ASP A 418 12.09 -10.04 -6.42
N ARG A 419 12.20 -10.21 -7.75
CA ARG A 419 13.48 -10.48 -8.41
C ARG A 419 14.50 -9.38 -8.11
N VAL A 420 14.13 -8.12 -8.27
CA VAL A 420 15.03 -6.98 -8.03
C VAL A 420 15.54 -6.99 -6.59
N ILE A 421 14.64 -7.14 -5.63
CA ILE A 421 14.99 -7.14 -4.20
C ILE A 421 15.87 -8.34 -3.85
N SER A 422 15.56 -9.53 -4.39
CA SER A 422 16.28 -10.76 -4.08
C SER A 422 17.70 -10.79 -4.66
N GLU A 423 17.91 -10.21 -5.84
CA GLU A 423 19.24 -10.15 -6.47
C GLU A 423 20.09 -9.02 -5.90
N LEU A 424 19.53 -7.81 -5.78
CA LEU A 424 20.29 -6.65 -5.31
C LEU A 424 20.52 -6.67 -3.79
N LYS A 425 19.68 -7.39 -3.03
CA LYS A 425 19.75 -7.52 -1.56
C LYS A 425 19.98 -6.18 -0.86
N PRO A 426 19.17 -5.15 -1.14
CA PRO A 426 19.39 -3.83 -0.58
C PRO A 426 19.20 -3.86 0.95
N LEU A 427 19.63 -2.79 1.64
CA LEU A 427 19.26 -2.61 3.05
C LEU A 427 17.80 -2.16 3.17
N THR A 428 17.38 -1.32 2.22
CA THR A 428 16.05 -0.70 2.22
C THR A 428 15.46 -0.62 0.81
N PHE A 429 14.14 -0.56 0.70
CA PHE A 429 13.49 -0.24 -0.57
C PHE A 429 12.23 0.60 -0.34
N ASN A 430 11.71 1.23 -1.39
CA ASN A 430 10.41 1.88 -1.35
C ASN A 430 9.68 1.79 -2.69
N PHE A 431 8.35 1.79 -2.63
CA PHE A 431 7.50 2.13 -3.78
C PHE A 431 7.09 3.59 -3.68
N SER A 432 7.30 4.37 -4.74
CA SER A 432 7.00 5.80 -4.76
C SER A 432 6.21 6.21 -5.99
N CYS A 433 5.17 7.01 -5.78
CA CYS A 433 4.56 7.85 -6.79
C CYS A 433 4.69 9.31 -6.30
N LYS A 434 3.81 10.24 -6.71
CA LYS A 434 3.86 11.62 -6.18
C LYS A 434 3.90 11.64 -4.65
N ASP A 435 2.92 10.98 -4.02
CA ASP A 435 2.77 10.98 -2.57
C ASP A 435 2.91 9.58 -1.94
N ALA A 436 3.33 8.56 -2.69
CA ALA A 436 3.45 7.17 -2.22
C ALA A 436 2.20 6.59 -1.52
N ILE A 437 1.00 6.95 -2.01
CA ILE A 437 -0.28 6.47 -1.47
C ILE A 437 -1.16 5.74 -2.49
N ASP A 438 -1.16 6.17 -3.75
CA ASP A 438 -2.09 5.70 -4.77
C ASP A 438 -1.43 4.51 -5.51
N ARG A 439 -0.85 4.73 -6.70
CA ARG A 439 -0.09 3.71 -7.47
C ARG A 439 0.94 2.94 -6.63
N ALA A 440 1.72 3.66 -5.81
CA ALA A 440 2.72 3.05 -4.94
C ALA A 440 2.13 2.39 -3.69
N GLY A 441 1.00 2.88 -3.18
CA GLY A 441 0.34 2.24 -2.03
C GLY A 441 -0.20 0.86 -2.39
N VAL A 442 -0.81 0.72 -3.57
CA VAL A 442 -1.24 -0.62 -4.05
C VAL A 442 -0.06 -1.51 -4.43
N SER A 443 1.05 -0.94 -4.91
CA SER A 443 2.29 -1.71 -5.18
C SER A 443 2.84 -2.32 -3.89
N SER A 444 2.96 -1.50 -2.85
CA SER A 444 3.39 -1.91 -1.50
C SER A 444 2.46 -2.97 -0.90
N ALA A 445 1.14 -2.71 -0.90
CA ALA A 445 0.17 -3.65 -0.33
C ALA A 445 0.18 -5.00 -1.06
N TYR A 446 0.25 -5.00 -2.39
CA TYR A 446 0.28 -6.22 -3.19
C TYR A 446 1.59 -7.00 -3.05
N TYR A 447 2.75 -6.32 -3.14
CA TYR A 447 4.06 -6.95 -2.96
C TYR A 447 4.12 -7.69 -1.62
N ASN A 448 3.74 -7.03 -0.53
CA ASN A 448 3.81 -7.63 0.81
C ASN A 448 2.76 -8.72 1.02
N LEU A 449 1.57 -8.60 0.42
CA LEU A 449 0.59 -9.68 0.41
C LEU A 449 1.22 -10.93 -0.24
N MET A 450 1.63 -10.82 -1.50
CA MET A 450 2.16 -11.95 -2.26
C MET A 450 3.43 -12.53 -1.63
N LYS A 451 4.35 -11.69 -1.13
CA LYS A 451 5.57 -12.16 -0.47
C LYS A 451 5.29 -12.90 0.84
N SER A 452 4.29 -12.45 1.61
CA SER A 452 3.90 -13.14 2.85
C SER A 452 3.33 -14.54 2.56
N ILE A 453 2.61 -14.70 1.44
CA ILE A 453 2.08 -15.98 0.96
C ILE A 453 3.22 -16.90 0.52
N GLU A 454 4.15 -16.40 -0.30
CA GLU A 454 5.31 -17.15 -0.78
C GLU A 454 6.15 -17.72 0.37
N LEU A 455 6.29 -16.94 1.46
CA LEU A 455 7.05 -17.34 2.65
C LEU A 455 6.28 -18.24 3.61
N GLY A 456 5.03 -18.61 3.30
CA GLY A 456 4.21 -19.47 4.16
C GLY A 456 3.76 -18.83 5.48
N SER A 457 3.85 -17.50 5.59
CA SER A 457 3.34 -16.73 6.72
C SER A 457 2.47 -15.57 6.22
N PRO A 458 1.29 -15.85 5.64
CA PRO A 458 0.42 -14.83 5.07
C PRO A 458 0.09 -13.72 6.07
N MET A 459 0.09 -12.47 5.61
CA MET A 459 -0.31 -11.34 6.45
C MET A 459 -1.79 -11.40 6.84
N SER A 460 -2.13 -10.76 7.95
CA SER A 460 -3.52 -10.62 8.38
C SER A 460 -4.30 -9.60 7.53
N ARG A 461 -5.65 -9.72 7.50
CA ARG A 461 -6.55 -8.72 6.89
C ARG A 461 -6.26 -7.31 7.41
N GLU A 462 -6.02 -7.20 8.70
CA GLU A 462 -5.73 -5.92 9.35
C GLU A 462 -4.43 -5.29 8.84
N GLU A 463 -3.35 -6.07 8.73
CA GLU A 463 -2.08 -5.59 8.18
C GLU A 463 -2.22 -5.17 6.71
N PHE A 464 -3.00 -5.92 5.93
CA PHE A 464 -3.28 -5.60 4.53
C PHE A 464 -4.09 -4.30 4.39
N GLU A 465 -5.17 -4.14 5.14
CA GLU A 465 -6.00 -2.93 5.14
C GLU A 465 -5.23 -1.70 5.66
N ARG A 466 -4.36 -1.88 6.67
CA ARG A 466 -3.43 -0.85 7.13
C ARG A 466 -2.49 -0.43 6.01
N ALA A 467 -1.88 -1.39 5.31
CA ALA A 467 -0.98 -1.10 4.21
C ALA A 467 -1.68 -0.30 3.09
N LEU A 468 -2.97 -0.56 2.86
CA LEU A 468 -3.77 0.03 1.80
C LEU A 468 -4.34 1.42 2.15
N HIS A 469 -4.81 1.63 3.39
CA HIS A 469 -5.62 2.80 3.74
C HIS A 469 -4.94 3.81 4.67
N ALA A 470 -3.97 3.39 5.48
CA ALA A 470 -3.33 4.28 6.46
C ALA A 470 -2.60 5.45 5.79
N ALA A 471 -1.80 5.17 4.76
CA ALA A 471 -1.04 6.20 4.08
C ALA A 471 -1.94 7.20 3.31
N PRO A 472 -2.95 6.77 2.52
CA PRO A 472 -3.93 7.70 1.96
C PRO A 472 -4.63 8.59 3.00
N ALA A 473 -4.99 8.03 4.17
CA ALA A 473 -5.66 8.76 5.23
C ALA A 473 -4.72 9.81 5.86
N MET A 474 -3.48 9.41 6.14
CA MET A 474 -2.43 10.28 6.65
C MET A 474 -2.13 11.46 5.71
N VAL A 475 -2.14 11.23 4.39
CA VAL A 475 -1.61 12.21 3.42
C VAL A 475 -2.71 13.07 2.78
N LYS A 476 -3.89 12.48 2.52
CA LYS A 476 -5.01 13.13 1.83
C LYS A 476 -6.35 13.06 2.57
N GLY A 477 -6.37 12.57 3.80
CA GLY A 477 -7.59 12.50 4.61
C GLY A 477 -8.67 11.61 4.00
N ARG A 478 -8.29 10.58 3.23
CA ARG A 478 -9.22 9.66 2.54
C ARG A 478 -8.69 8.24 2.51
N GLY A 479 -9.54 7.26 2.22
CA GLY A 479 -9.09 5.90 1.91
C GLY A 479 -8.36 5.80 0.56
N MET A 480 -7.96 4.58 0.19
CA MET A 480 -7.43 4.28 -1.14
C MET A 480 -8.46 4.70 -2.20
N ASN A 481 -7.99 5.25 -3.32
CA ASN A 481 -8.88 5.69 -4.38
C ASN A 481 -9.21 4.52 -5.33
N HIS A 482 -9.56 4.83 -6.57
CA HIS A 482 -9.87 3.85 -7.62
C HIS A 482 -8.77 2.80 -7.92
N HIS A 483 -7.51 3.00 -7.50
CA HIS A 483 -6.48 1.97 -7.66
C HIS A 483 -6.78 0.69 -6.86
N GLU A 484 -7.61 0.78 -5.83
CA GLU A 484 -8.16 -0.39 -5.13
C GLU A 484 -8.89 -1.35 -6.08
N GLU A 485 -9.50 -0.84 -7.16
CA GLU A 485 -10.22 -1.67 -8.12
C GLU A 485 -9.25 -2.47 -9.03
N LEU A 486 -8.05 -1.94 -9.29
CA LEU A 486 -6.99 -2.66 -10.00
C LEU A 486 -6.39 -3.77 -9.13
N LEU A 487 -6.13 -3.45 -7.86
CA LEU A 487 -5.67 -4.41 -6.86
C LEU A 487 -6.70 -5.53 -6.66
N TRP A 488 -7.97 -5.16 -6.52
CA TRP A 488 -9.08 -6.11 -6.42
C TRP A 488 -9.14 -7.04 -7.63
N ASN A 489 -8.94 -6.50 -8.84
CA ASN A 489 -8.94 -7.32 -10.05
C ASN A 489 -7.81 -8.35 -10.06
N ALA A 490 -6.61 -7.98 -9.63
CA ALA A 490 -5.50 -8.93 -9.49
C ALA A 490 -5.79 -10.01 -8.44
N ILE A 491 -6.34 -9.62 -7.29
CA ILE A 491 -6.72 -10.56 -6.22
C ILE A 491 -7.84 -11.50 -6.66
N ASP A 492 -8.84 -11.02 -7.41
CA ASP A 492 -9.91 -11.86 -7.96
C ASP A 492 -9.36 -12.98 -8.86
N PHE A 493 -8.48 -12.64 -9.82
CA PHE A 493 -7.86 -13.64 -10.69
C PHE A 493 -6.93 -14.60 -9.93
N TYR A 494 -6.17 -14.10 -8.95
CA TYR A 494 -5.34 -14.94 -8.08
C TYR A 494 -6.15 -15.94 -7.26
N ILE A 495 -7.25 -15.50 -6.63
CA ILE A 495 -8.13 -16.41 -5.89
C ILE A 495 -8.74 -17.45 -6.83
N ASN A 496 -9.19 -17.03 -8.02
CA ASN A 496 -9.87 -17.94 -8.93
C ASN A 496 -8.94 -18.97 -9.59
N SER A 497 -7.64 -18.70 -9.68
CA SER A 497 -6.66 -19.68 -10.20
C SER A 497 -6.38 -20.81 -9.21
N GLY A 498 -6.54 -20.56 -7.90
CA GLY A 498 -6.20 -21.51 -6.83
C GLY A 498 -7.18 -21.49 -5.66
N TYR A 499 -8.49 -21.43 -5.93
CA TYR A 499 -9.52 -21.13 -4.91
C TYR A 499 -9.42 -21.98 -3.64
N GLN A 500 -9.29 -23.30 -3.79
CA GLN A 500 -9.25 -24.23 -2.65
C GLN A 500 -8.06 -23.97 -1.73
N GLN A 501 -6.88 -23.82 -2.32
CA GLN A 501 -5.67 -23.52 -1.57
C GLN A 501 -5.77 -22.16 -0.88
N VAL A 502 -6.23 -21.13 -1.59
CA VAL A 502 -6.35 -19.78 -1.02
C VAL A 502 -7.37 -19.73 0.12
N LYS A 503 -8.50 -20.43 -0.01
CA LYS A 503 -9.50 -20.53 1.05
C LYS A 503 -8.92 -21.20 2.31
N GLN A 504 -8.14 -22.27 2.12
CA GLN A 504 -7.51 -22.98 3.23
C GLN A 504 -6.44 -22.13 3.93
N ASP A 505 -5.55 -21.51 3.15
CA ASP A 505 -4.38 -20.81 3.68
C ASP A 505 -4.72 -19.40 4.16
N ILE A 506 -5.67 -18.73 3.51
CA ILE A 506 -5.97 -17.29 3.66
C ILE A 506 -7.47 -16.99 3.48
N PRO A 507 -8.37 -17.58 4.28
CA PRO A 507 -9.82 -17.46 4.09
C PRO A 507 -10.31 -16.01 4.08
N TRP A 508 -9.67 -15.13 4.87
CA TRP A 508 -10.03 -13.72 4.92
C TRP A 508 -9.87 -13.00 3.57
N LEU A 509 -8.98 -13.46 2.68
CA LEU A 509 -8.73 -12.84 1.38
C LEU A 509 -9.90 -13.07 0.42
N VAL A 510 -10.55 -14.25 0.49
CA VAL A 510 -11.80 -14.54 -0.22
C VAL A 510 -12.91 -13.60 0.25
N GLN A 511 -13.07 -13.44 1.56
CA GLN A 511 -14.04 -12.51 2.12
C GLN A 511 -13.74 -11.06 1.73
N TRP A 512 -12.47 -10.65 1.76
CA TRP A 512 -12.06 -9.30 1.37
C TRP A 512 -12.37 -9.02 -0.11
N ARG A 513 -12.12 -9.98 -1.02
CA ARG A 513 -12.52 -9.89 -2.44
C ARG A 513 -14.03 -9.69 -2.56
N ASP A 514 -14.81 -10.50 -1.86
CA ASP A 514 -16.27 -10.40 -1.92
C ASP A 514 -16.75 -9.04 -1.39
N ASP A 515 -16.26 -8.62 -0.21
CA ASP A 515 -16.62 -7.38 0.49
C ASP A 515 -16.32 -6.11 -0.33
N ASN A 516 -15.20 -6.12 -1.06
CA ASN A 516 -14.68 -4.96 -1.80
C ASN A 516 -15.01 -5.01 -3.30
N CYS A 517 -15.91 -5.91 -3.73
CA CYS A 517 -16.25 -6.08 -5.14
C CYS A 517 -16.73 -4.77 -5.79
N PRO A 518 -16.04 -4.29 -6.86
CA PRO A 518 -16.50 -3.15 -7.63
C PRO A 518 -17.90 -3.38 -8.18
N HIS A 519 -18.74 -2.34 -8.17
CA HIS A 519 -20.14 -2.46 -8.61
C HIS A 519 -20.28 -3.06 -10.02
N ARG A 520 -19.35 -2.72 -10.93
CA ARG A 520 -19.38 -3.22 -12.31
C ARG A 520 -18.95 -4.69 -12.46
N ARG A 521 -18.34 -5.28 -11.42
CA ARG A 521 -17.87 -6.67 -11.40
C ARG A 521 -18.75 -7.61 -10.57
N ALA A 522 -19.74 -7.05 -9.88
CA ALA A 522 -20.58 -7.79 -8.94
C ALA A 522 -21.40 -8.91 -9.60
N ASN A 523 -21.75 -8.78 -10.89
CA ASN A 523 -22.47 -9.84 -11.58
C ASN A 523 -21.55 -11.01 -11.93
N GLU A 524 -20.39 -10.73 -12.51
CA GLU A 524 -19.39 -11.75 -12.85
C GLU A 524 -18.92 -12.47 -11.59
N LEU A 525 -18.57 -11.72 -10.53
CA LEU A 525 -18.14 -12.35 -9.28
C LEU A 525 -19.26 -13.17 -8.63
N LEU A 526 -20.52 -12.72 -8.66
CA LEU A 526 -21.63 -13.52 -8.13
C LEU A 526 -21.73 -14.90 -8.81
N LEU A 527 -21.58 -14.95 -10.14
CA LEU A 527 -21.63 -16.20 -10.90
C LEU A 527 -20.45 -17.13 -10.58
N ILE A 528 -19.30 -16.58 -10.20
CA ILE A 528 -18.12 -17.34 -9.73
C ILE A 528 -18.30 -17.78 -8.27
N ARG A 529 -18.85 -16.92 -7.42
CA ARG A 529 -18.98 -17.17 -5.99
C ARG A 529 -20.04 -18.22 -5.66
N ILE A 530 -21.12 -18.31 -6.43
CA ILE A 530 -22.17 -19.34 -6.25
C ILE A 530 -21.61 -20.77 -6.26
N PRO A 531 -20.87 -21.24 -7.28
CA PRO A 531 -20.29 -22.57 -7.27
C PRO A 531 -19.20 -22.72 -6.19
N GLN A 532 -18.41 -21.68 -5.92
CA GLN A 532 -17.45 -21.68 -4.81
C GLN A 532 -18.14 -21.91 -3.46
N ALA A 533 -19.26 -21.22 -3.21
CA ALA A 533 -20.03 -21.34 -1.97
C ALA A 533 -20.66 -22.73 -1.80
N ARG A 534 -21.03 -23.40 -2.90
CA ARG A 534 -21.47 -24.80 -2.83
C ARG A 534 -20.36 -25.74 -2.38
N ILE A 535 -19.14 -25.51 -2.84
CA ILE A 535 -17.98 -26.28 -2.36
C ILE A 535 -17.77 -25.98 -0.88
N ASP A 536 -17.87 -24.72 -0.47
CA ASP A 536 -17.76 -24.34 0.94
C ASP A 536 -18.77 -25.06 1.84
N LEU A 537 -20.02 -25.16 1.40
CA LEU A 537 -21.06 -25.87 2.14
C LEU A 537 -20.79 -27.37 2.29
N GLN A 538 -20.13 -27.99 1.31
CA GLN A 538 -19.77 -29.41 1.37
C GLN A 538 -18.62 -29.68 2.34
N GLU A 539 -17.76 -28.68 2.56
CA GLU A 539 -16.57 -28.78 3.41
C GLU A 539 -16.80 -28.32 4.86
N LEU A 540 -17.97 -27.74 5.16
CA LEU A 540 -18.35 -27.30 6.50
C LEU A 540 -18.35 -28.48 7.47
N LYS A 541 -17.43 -28.43 8.45
CA LYS A 541 -17.33 -29.45 9.51
C LYS A 541 -18.28 -29.23 10.68
N ARG A 542 -18.80 -28.01 10.84
CA ARG A 542 -19.52 -27.54 12.04
C ARG A 542 -21.03 -27.35 11.84
N SER A 543 -21.55 -27.41 10.61
CA SER A 543 -22.98 -27.24 10.36
C SER A 543 -23.70 -28.58 10.41
N THR A 544 -24.91 -28.58 10.99
CA THR A 544 -25.83 -29.69 10.83
C THR A 544 -26.15 -29.89 9.35
N LYS A 545 -26.41 -31.14 8.95
CA LYS A 545 -26.78 -31.47 7.56
C LYS A 545 -27.98 -30.63 7.10
N GLU A 546 -28.92 -30.35 8.01
CA GLU A 546 -30.10 -29.54 7.77
C GLU A 546 -29.75 -28.06 7.48
N LEU A 547 -28.88 -27.43 8.27
CA LEU A 547 -28.39 -26.07 8.01
C LEU A 547 -27.69 -25.96 6.64
N SER A 548 -26.83 -26.93 6.31
CA SER A 548 -26.14 -26.96 5.01
C SER A 548 -27.12 -27.12 3.84
N GLU A 549 -28.12 -27.99 3.97
CA GLU A 549 -29.17 -28.16 2.96
C GLU A 549 -29.98 -26.87 2.76
N GLN A 550 -30.31 -26.18 3.85
CA GLN A 550 -31.05 -24.92 3.78
C GLN A 550 -30.24 -23.78 3.15
N ALA A 551 -28.96 -23.68 3.50
CA ALA A 551 -28.04 -22.75 2.86
C ALA A 551 -27.88 -23.07 1.36
N GLY A 552 -27.86 -24.35 0.99
CA GLY A 552 -27.88 -24.79 -0.40
C GLY A 552 -29.12 -24.28 -1.16
N LYS A 553 -30.31 -24.44 -0.58
CA LYS A 553 -31.57 -23.92 -1.15
C LYS A 553 -31.54 -22.40 -1.32
N LEU A 554 -30.99 -21.67 -0.34
CA LEU A 554 -30.81 -20.21 -0.44
C LEU A 554 -29.90 -19.84 -1.62
N ILE A 555 -28.76 -20.54 -1.78
CA ILE A 555 -27.84 -20.32 -2.89
C ILE A 555 -28.51 -20.59 -4.24
N ASP A 556 -29.36 -21.63 -4.33
CA ASP A 556 -30.12 -21.94 -5.56
C ASP A 556 -31.09 -20.81 -5.92
N LEU A 557 -31.81 -20.25 -4.93
CA LEU A 557 -32.68 -19.08 -5.14
C LEU A 557 -31.90 -17.86 -5.60
N VAL A 558 -30.69 -17.64 -5.05
CA VAL A 558 -29.81 -16.56 -5.48
C VAL A 558 -29.32 -16.79 -6.91
N GLU A 559 -28.97 -18.02 -7.29
CA GLU A 559 -28.56 -18.35 -8.65
C GLU A 559 -29.67 -18.09 -9.67
N GLU A 560 -30.91 -18.45 -9.34
CA GLU A 560 -32.05 -18.16 -10.21
C GLU A 560 -32.21 -16.63 -10.45
N GLN A 561 -32.11 -15.84 -9.37
CA GLN A 561 -32.10 -14.37 -9.47
C GLN A 561 -30.89 -13.84 -10.27
N ALA A 562 -29.73 -14.49 -10.13
CA ALA A 562 -28.52 -14.15 -10.87
C ALA A 562 -28.77 -14.27 -12.38
N ARG A 563 -29.28 -15.42 -12.82
CA ARG A 563 -29.58 -15.77 -14.22
C ARG A 563 -30.66 -14.89 -14.85
N LYS A 564 -31.67 -14.44 -14.08
CA LYS A 564 -32.74 -13.55 -14.57
C LYS A 564 -32.30 -12.09 -14.85
N ASN A 565 -31.03 -11.75 -14.59
CA ASN A 565 -30.46 -10.40 -14.74
C ASN A 565 -31.24 -9.31 -13.96
N THR A 566 -31.67 -9.63 -12.74
CA THR A 566 -32.30 -8.65 -11.83
C THR A 566 -31.29 -7.62 -11.29
N SER A 567 -31.78 -6.47 -10.83
CA SER A 567 -30.99 -5.50 -10.07
C SER A 567 -30.53 -6.06 -8.70
N GLY A 568 -29.65 -5.33 -8.00
CA GLY A 568 -29.22 -5.71 -6.65
C GLY A 568 -28.19 -6.85 -6.59
N LYS A 569 -27.36 -7.02 -7.63
CA LYS A 569 -26.31 -8.05 -7.68
C LYS A 569 -25.31 -7.96 -6.51
N ARG A 570 -24.97 -6.74 -6.07
CA ARG A 570 -24.11 -6.52 -4.89
C ARG A 570 -24.71 -7.11 -3.61
N LEU A 571 -26.03 -6.94 -3.40
CA LEU A 571 -26.72 -7.50 -2.24
C LEU A 571 -26.84 -9.03 -2.33
N LEU A 572 -27.02 -9.58 -3.53
CA LEU A 572 -27.01 -11.03 -3.75
C LEU A 572 -25.62 -11.63 -3.50
N LEU A 573 -24.56 -10.99 -3.98
CA LEU A 573 -23.18 -11.39 -3.72
C LEU A 573 -22.90 -11.37 -2.21
N GLN A 574 -23.28 -10.29 -1.55
CA GLN A 574 -23.16 -10.20 -0.10
C GLN A 574 -23.96 -11.30 0.61
N ALA A 575 -25.18 -11.62 0.14
CA ALA A 575 -25.97 -12.69 0.73
C ALA A 575 -25.27 -14.05 0.64
N VAL A 576 -24.68 -14.39 -0.52
CA VAL A 576 -23.91 -15.64 -0.67
C VAL A 576 -22.69 -15.65 0.25
N SER A 577 -21.92 -14.57 0.24
CA SER A 577 -20.70 -14.45 1.04
C SER A 577 -20.97 -14.51 2.55
N ASP A 578 -21.89 -13.67 3.04
CA ASP A 578 -22.25 -13.60 4.47
C ASP A 578 -22.98 -14.88 4.94
N THR A 579 -23.59 -15.69 4.04
CA THR A 579 -24.16 -17.00 4.40
C THR A 579 -23.06 -17.97 4.81
N ILE A 580 -21.99 -18.05 4.02
CA ILE A 580 -20.85 -18.93 4.33
C ILE A 580 -20.15 -18.44 5.61
N ASP A 581 -19.90 -17.12 5.72
CA ASP A 581 -19.24 -16.55 6.91
C ASP A 581 -20.05 -16.75 8.21
N LEU A 582 -21.39 -16.68 8.13
CA LEU A 582 -22.27 -16.96 9.27
C LEU A 582 -22.18 -18.42 9.74
N LEU A 583 -22.11 -19.37 8.80
CA LEU A 583 -22.06 -20.80 9.12
C LEU A 583 -20.68 -21.23 9.62
N GLU A 584 -19.61 -20.69 9.05
CA GLU A 584 -18.24 -21.03 9.47
C GLU A 584 -17.89 -20.45 10.85
N ASN A 585 -18.34 -19.22 11.11
CA ASN A 585 -17.90 -18.43 12.26
C ASN A 585 -19.06 -17.60 12.83
N PRO A 586 -20.08 -18.22 13.46
CA PRO A 586 -21.25 -17.51 13.95
C PRO A 586 -20.90 -16.55 15.10
N SER A 587 -21.48 -15.34 15.07
CA SER A 587 -21.42 -14.38 16.18
C SER A 587 -22.70 -13.54 16.25
N PRO A 588 -23.06 -12.98 17.42
CA PRO A 588 -24.22 -12.09 17.54
C PRO A 588 -24.20 -10.92 16.54
N GLU A 589 -23.03 -10.31 16.33
CA GLU A 589 -22.87 -9.19 15.38
C GLU A 589 -23.06 -9.64 13.93
N LYS A 590 -22.59 -10.85 13.57
CA LYS A 590 -22.82 -11.42 12.24
C LYS A 590 -24.30 -11.76 12.02
N LYS A 591 -24.96 -12.36 13.01
CA LYS A 591 -26.41 -12.64 12.98
C LYS A 591 -27.21 -11.35 12.74
N GLN A 592 -26.96 -10.31 13.53
CA GLN A 592 -27.64 -9.01 13.39
C GLN A 592 -27.39 -8.37 12.01
N ARG A 593 -26.14 -8.41 11.51
CA ARG A 593 -25.81 -7.88 10.17
C ARG A 593 -26.49 -8.67 9.06
N TYR A 594 -26.56 -9.98 9.20
CA TYR A 594 -27.21 -10.86 8.23
C TYR A 594 -28.72 -10.64 8.17
N GLU A 595 -29.38 -10.41 9.31
CA GLU A 595 -30.79 -9.99 9.37
C GLU A 595 -31.01 -8.63 8.72
N LEU A 596 -30.12 -7.66 8.96
CA LEU A 596 -30.17 -6.35 8.31
C LEU A 596 -30.06 -6.48 6.79
N LEU A 597 -29.15 -7.32 6.30
CA LEU A 597 -29.00 -7.62 4.87
C LEU A 597 -30.27 -8.27 4.30
N ALA A 598 -30.86 -9.23 5.01
CA ALA A 598 -32.14 -9.85 4.62
C ALA A 598 -33.25 -8.79 4.47
N ASN A 599 -33.27 -7.78 5.33
CA ASN A 599 -34.21 -6.65 5.22
C ASN A 599 -33.86 -5.69 4.05
N GLN A 600 -32.59 -5.50 3.71
CA GLN A 600 -32.17 -4.69 2.56
C GLN A 600 -32.52 -5.32 1.21
N LEU A 601 -32.63 -6.66 1.15
CA LEU A 601 -33.07 -7.39 -0.05
C LEU A 601 -34.56 -7.19 -0.37
N GLU A 602 -35.33 -6.60 0.55
CA GLU A 602 -36.75 -6.35 0.38
C GLU A 602 -37.05 -5.43 -0.82
N VAL A 603 -38.01 -5.87 -1.63
CA VAL A 603 -38.57 -5.08 -2.73
C VAL A 603 -39.71 -4.22 -2.22
N LYS A 604 -39.39 -3.11 -1.54
CA LYS A 604 -40.39 -2.11 -1.14
C LYS A 604 -41.13 -1.58 -2.37
N ASP A 605 -42.47 -1.66 -2.32
CA ASP A 605 -43.43 -1.27 -3.35
C ASP A 605 -43.08 -1.71 -4.78
N PRO A 606 -43.31 -3.00 -5.12
CA PRO A 606 -42.99 -3.56 -6.43
C PRO A 606 -43.58 -2.77 -7.61
N ARG A 607 -44.78 -2.20 -7.44
CA ARG A 607 -45.46 -1.38 -8.46
C ARG A 607 -44.70 -0.07 -8.77
N TRP A 608 -44.19 0.61 -7.75
CA TRP A 608 -43.39 1.83 -7.95
C TRP A 608 -42.01 1.53 -8.54
N ARG A 609 -41.38 0.41 -8.14
CA ARG A 609 -40.13 -0.04 -8.79
C ARG A 609 -40.34 -0.44 -10.24
N ALA A 610 -41.47 -1.06 -10.58
CA ALA A 610 -41.83 -1.36 -11.96
C ALA A 610 -41.98 -0.07 -12.79
N ALA A 611 -42.70 0.93 -12.27
CA ALA A 611 -42.84 2.24 -12.90
C ALA A 611 -41.48 2.95 -13.06
N ALA A 612 -40.62 2.93 -12.04
CA ALA A 612 -39.26 3.48 -12.12
C ALA A 612 -38.38 2.74 -13.15
N GLY A 613 -38.54 1.42 -13.27
CA GLY A 613 -37.88 0.61 -14.30
C GLY A 613 -38.33 1.02 -15.71
N ILE A 614 -39.64 1.16 -15.93
CA ILE A 614 -40.22 1.63 -17.20
C ILE A 614 -39.74 3.04 -17.54
N MET A 615 -39.74 3.97 -16.58
CA MET A 615 -39.22 5.33 -16.78
C MET A 615 -37.74 5.33 -17.17
N LYS A 616 -36.91 4.47 -16.57
CA LYS A 616 -35.50 4.30 -16.96
C LYS A 616 -35.35 3.68 -18.34
N ILE A 617 -36.21 2.73 -18.73
CA ILE A 617 -36.24 2.16 -20.07
C ILE A 617 -36.54 3.26 -21.09
N ILE A 618 -37.59 4.05 -20.87
CA ILE A 618 -38.00 5.16 -21.74
C ILE A 618 -36.87 6.19 -21.85
N ALA A 619 -36.33 6.65 -20.71
CA ALA A 619 -35.19 7.55 -20.69
C ALA A 619 -33.96 6.96 -21.40
N GLY A 620 -33.74 5.64 -21.27
CA GLY A 620 -32.69 4.91 -21.95
C GLY A 620 -32.87 4.84 -23.47
N ILE A 621 -34.10 4.73 -23.98
CA ILE A 621 -34.40 4.77 -25.42
C ILE A 621 -34.08 6.16 -25.98
N PHE A 622 -34.53 7.23 -25.31
CA PHE A 622 -34.17 8.59 -25.71
C PHE A 622 -32.65 8.81 -25.65
N HIS A 623 -31.99 8.38 -24.58
CA HIS A 623 -30.54 8.50 -24.45
C HIS A 623 -29.79 7.72 -25.54
N TYR A 624 -30.25 6.52 -25.91
CA TYR A 624 -29.66 5.71 -26.97
C TYR A 624 -29.68 6.41 -28.32
N VAL A 625 -30.80 7.06 -28.66
CA VAL A 625 -30.96 7.87 -29.88
C VAL A 625 -30.01 9.07 -29.89
N PHE A 626 -29.85 9.77 -28.76
CA PHE A 626 -29.00 10.95 -28.66
C PHE A 626 -27.50 10.66 -28.45
N THR A 627 -27.13 9.46 -28.00
CA THR A 627 -25.73 9.09 -27.70
C THR A 627 -25.13 8.07 -28.67
N PHE A 628 -25.77 7.84 -29.82
CA PHE A 628 -25.29 6.91 -30.84
C PHE A 628 -24.96 5.50 -30.28
N GLY A 629 -25.88 4.91 -29.52
CA GLY A 629 -25.80 3.47 -29.19
C GLY A 629 -25.57 3.08 -27.72
N SER A 630 -25.58 4.01 -26.76
CA SER A 630 -25.41 3.65 -25.34
C SER A 630 -26.66 3.03 -24.72
N SER A 631 -26.65 1.71 -24.47
CA SER A 631 -27.78 0.96 -23.89
C SER A 631 -27.76 0.81 -22.36
N LYS A 632 -26.82 1.46 -21.65
CA LYS A 632 -26.62 1.28 -20.20
C LYS A 632 -27.85 1.61 -19.36
N MET A 633 -28.51 2.72 -19.67
CA MET A 633 -29.69 3.17 -18.91
C MET A 633 -30.91 2.28 -19.20
N PHE A 634 -31.06 1.83 -20.45
CA PHE A 634 -32.07 0.85 -20.85
C PHE A 634 -31.91 -0.48 -20.07
N ASN A 635 -30.70 -1.06 -20.08
CA ASN A 635 -30.43 -2.31 -19.37
C ASN A 635 -30.65 -2.20 -17.86
N SER A 636 -30.28 -1.05 -17.27
CA SER A 636 -30.56 -0.74 -15.85
C SER A 636 -32.07 -0.67 -15.56
N GLY A 637 -32.84 -0.08 -16.48
CA GLY A 637 -34.30 -0.04 -16.40
C GLY A 637 -34.94 -1.42 -16.50
N VAL A 638 -34.52 -2.24 -17.47
CA VAL A 638 -34.95 -3.64 -17.62
C VAL A 638 -34.65 -4.46 -16.36
N ALA A 639 -33.44 -4.35 -15.81
CA ALA A 639 -33.06 -5.05 -14.59
C ALA A 639 -33.92 -4.61 -13.39
N THR A 640 -34.22 -3.31 -13.27
CA THR A 640 -35.09 -2.77 -12.22
C THR A 640 -36.52 -3.33 -12.35
N PHE A 641 -37.07 -3.33 -13.56
CA PHE A 641 -38.41 -3.87 -13.85
C PHE A 641 -38.50 -5.39 -13.61
N ARG A 642 -37.49 -6.17 -14.03
CA ARG A 642 -37.42 -7.60 -13.71
C ARG A 642 -37.35 -7.86 -12.21
N THR A 643 -36.69 -7.00 -11.45
CA THR A 643 -36.65 -7.12 -9.98
C THR A 643 -38.02 -6.96 -9.35
N SER A 644 -38.86 -6.06 -9.87
CA SER A 644 -40.25 -5.93 -9.40
C SER A 644 -41.12 -7.13 -9.79
N GLN A 645 -40.92 -7.72 -10.97
CA GLN A 645 -41.63 -8.94 -11.36
C GLN A 645 -41.25 -10.15 -10.49
N ASN A 646 -40.00 -10.18 -10.00
CA ASN A 646 -39.48 -11.27 -9.17
C ASN A 646 -39.47 -10.92 -7.66
N ALA A 647 -40.42 -10.09 -7.22
CA ALA A 647 -40.48 -9.65 -5.82
C ALA A 647 -40.79 -10.82 -4.86
N SER A 648 -41.54 -11.83 -5.31
CA SER A 648 -41.86 -13.04 -4.55
C SER A 648 -40.62 -13.89 -4.28
N GLU A 649 -39.76 -14.13 -5.27
CA GLU A 649 -38.53 -14.91 -5.07
C GLU A 649 -37.55 -14.16 -4.17
N ARG A 650 -37.50 -12.82 -4.25
CA ARG A 650 -36.73 -11.99 -3.29
C ARG A 650 -37.24 -12.14 -1.86
N LYS A 651 -38.56 -12.28 -1.68
CA LYS A 651 -39.15 -12.55 -0.38
C LYS A 651 -38.76 -13.94 0.13
N GLN A 652 -38.69 -14.94 -0.73
CA GLN A 652 -38.22 -16.29 -0.36
C GLN A 652 -36.76 -16.30 0.08
N ILE A 653 -35.89 -15.56 -0.60
CA ILE A 653 -34.49 -15.35 -0.17
C ILE A 653 -34.46 -14.74 1.23
N GLN A 654 -35.22 -13.68 1.48
CA GLN A 654 -35.30 -13.05 2.80
C GLN A 654 -35.75 -14.02 3.90
N LEU A 655 -36.82 -14.79 3.64
CA LEU A 655 -37.34 -15.75 4.60
C LEU A 655 -36.32 -16.85 4.90
N SER A 656 -35.67 -17.37 3.86
CA SER A 656 -34.63 -18.40 3.99
C SER A 656 -33.44 -17.89 4.82
N MET A 657 -33.02 -16.64 4.61
CA MET A 657 -31.97 -16.02 5.41
C MET A 657 -32.37 -15.87 6.88
N LYS A 658 -33.59 -15.41 7.17
CA LYS A 658 -34.08 -15.26 8.56
C LYS A 658 -34.19 -16.61 9.27
N GLU A 659 -34.62 -17.64 8.55
CA GLU A 659 -34.71 -18.99 9.09
C GLU A 659 -33.32 -19.57 9.40
N LEU A 660 -32.30 -19.30 8.56
CA LEU A 660 -30.92 -19.69 8.87
C LEU A 660 -30.40 -19.04 10.15
N VAL A 661 -30.76 -17.78 10.43
CA VAL A 661 -30.38 -17.12 11.69
C VAL A 661 -31.03 -17.81 12.89
N ARG A 662 -32.33 -18.13 12.78
CA ARG A 662 -33.09 -18.81 13.83
C ARG A 662 -32.48 -20.17 14.18
N GLN A 663 -32.25 -21.01 13.18
CA GLN A 663 -31.68 -22.36 13.38
C GLN A 663 -30.24 -22.30 13.90
N ASN A 664 -29.43 -21.36 13.41
CA ASN A 664 -28.07 -21.16 13.91
C ASN A 664 -28.06 -20.70 15.39
N MET A 665 -29.09 -20.02 15.89
CA MET A 665 -29.23 -19.74 17.34
C MET A 665 -29.44 -21.02 18.15
N GLU A 666 -30.35 -21.89 17.70
CA GLU A 666 -30.67 -23.15 18.37
C GLU A 666 -29.45 -24.08 18.44
N ASP A 667 -28.66 -24.18 17.37
CA ASP A 667 -27.43 -25.00 17.33
C ASP A 667 -26.29 -24.43 18.20
N THR A 668 -26.22 -23.10 18.39
CA THR A 668 -25.18 -22.49 19.26
C THR A 668 -25.50 -22.75 20.74
N GLU A 669 -26.77 -22.66 21.12
CA GLU A 669 -27.23 -22.87 22.50
C GLU A 669 -27.11 -24.34 22.93
N GLN A 670 -27.42 -25.29 22.05
CA GLN A 670 -27.27 -26.72 22.34
C GLN A 670 -25.80 -27.17 22.53
N HIS A 671 -24.86 -26.55 21.82
CA HIS A 671 -23.44 -26.90 21.96
C HIS A 671 -22.81 -26.37 23.25
N ASP A 672 -23.21 -25.18 23.73
CA ASP A 672 -22.71 -24.63 25.00
C ASP A 672 -23.21 -25.44 26.21
N GLU A 673 -24.46 -25.93 26.19
CA GLU A 673 -24.99 -26.80 27.27
C GLU A 673 -24.30 -28.16 27.35
N SER A 674 -23.82 -28.71 26.23
CA SER A 674 -23.11 -30.00 26.17
C SER A 674 -21.65 -29.93 26.66
N SER A 675 -21.11 -28.72 26.89
CA SER A 675 -19.71 -28.48 27.26
C SER A 675 -19.49 -28.17 28.75
N MET A 676 -20.56 -28.17 29.55
CA MET A 676 -20.47 -28.07 31.01
C MET A 676 -19.83 -29.35 31.58
N PRO A 677 -18.75 -29.26 32.39
CA PRO A 677 -18.18 -30.43 33.04
C PRO A 677 -19.23 -31.05 33.93
N THR A 678 -19.48 -32.35 33.75
CA THR A 678 -20.32 -33.13 34.65
C THR A 678 -19.71 -33.03 36.04
N GLU A 679 -20.34 -32.27 36.95
CA GLU A 679 -20.00 -32.31 38.37
C GLU A 679 -20.19 -33.76 38.84
N LEU A 680 -19.08 -34.43 39.12
CA LEU A 680 -19.04 -35.68 39.85
C LEU A 680 -19.53 -35.40 41.28
N SER A 681 -20.79 -35.73 41.55
CA SER A 681 -21.29 -35.85 42.92
C SER A 681 -20.63 -37.06 43.60
N ILE A 682 -20.04 -36.80 44.78
CA ILE A 682 -19.71 -37.81 45.80
C ILE A 682 -20.92 -38.01 46.71
#